data_AF-A0AAN8DTQ8-F1
#
_entry.id   AF-A0AAN8DTQ8-F1
#
_cell.length_a   1.000
_cell.length_b   1.000
_cell.length_c   1.000
_cell.angle_alpha   90.00
_cell.angle_beta   90.00
_cell.angle_gamma   90.00
#
_symmetry.space_group_name_H-M   'P 1'
#
loop_
_entity.id
_entity.type
_entity.pdbx_description
1 polymer ?
#
loop_
_entity_poly.entity_id
_entity_poly.type
_entity_poly.pdbx_seq_one_letter_code
_entity_poly.pdbx_strand_id
1 'polypeptide(L)'
;MITQTTKSYHEGAYLSLMKGLKELDLNGPFVPCDLVLNGDHAFPLAINSQGQVLMAASRYGRGSIVVLGHEGYLTAFPALVENAVTWLRGEGSDNLTVGVNNKVKAVADNLIKSGLKVKAVGSFSDGREVGVYVTDAYSVEADAKDLVAFLKAGGGVLIAGQAWHWASTKPKENTLLHFPGNKVSAVAGIYFTAHYGKVEILPVYPQIPSSWMTLRDGKDFKDDLEILLQGVSEFDLTDGIVASEALIHGPLAFPIGTTEDGRAFLAGSYYGRGRVIVITHEYPLKTEKLLSFWKNAIDWLDQGRKGVVGVEPNLKLLSKSGLKYEEAAFRKDLSVFVCTVWKDDHVEEMQDFVAEGGGLLIGGHVWNWAHKNFGLNPFTDFSGNKILNRMGLSVMPAHIGEGFYKVPVPTETEEDNNHFRHVLSRFAGRVTKGEELPTHEEKQLKKLEMECTNFLMMKAYGSHSYKHVLSILTDISKKLGMPQVSVKNPVKNLKDRLLLSVGTEVYKASLDPDALLPYLIKDIPVLPVVKDQRIRITVNTADENEWISTGLYLSPGMETEMILPANIVNKNWTIQIGCQTDYLEHDELKRARSVRERFPVTAEKMQVWNLWGGLIYLVAPPNTKVEGAEVVVPMAVSAPYYKSGVTTADDWLLLRTAPAPWAEFEFDNIILTVPSDVVRKLERPDEVAALWNDIMKGIADLAVIPHTFSRKERMVADEQISVGWMHAGYPVMIHTKSAAELFEPEDARTAGLWGEVHELGHNQQRSCSEFRPHTTEATCNLWSVYVHEEVLGLKREKAHSSMILTNRKNTVDKYVKGGKNLSDWNVWTALETYLQLQGIFGWDAFKKVFAAYHKISNYPSDNSGKMNLYAETFSQTVGMNLSAFFKSWGWPIDRATEEKLTPLPPWSDHPMLKYD
;
A
#
# COMPACT_ATOMS: atom_id res chain seq x y z
N MET A 1 6.07 -31.57 3.31
CA MET A 1 4.85 -32.28 2.87
C MET A 1 4.31 -31.46 1.71
N ILE A 2 4.41 -31.97 0.47
CA ILE A 2 3.89 -31.30 -0.73
C ILE A 2 2.37 -31.27 -0.58
N THR A 3 1.82 -30.11 -0.24
CA THR A 3 0.38 -29.93 -0.12
C THR A 3 -0.24 -30.10 -1.49
N GLN A 4 -1.03 -31.17 -1.64
CA GLN A 4 -2.02 -31.28 -2.70
C GLN A 4 -2.71 -29.93 -2.86
N THR A 5 -2.60 -29.32 -4.03
CA THR A 5 -3.35 -28.12 -4.38
C THR A 5 -4.83 -28.45 -4.22
N THR A 6 -5.41 -28.03 -3.10
CA THR A 6 -6.85 -28.00 -2.90
C THR A 6 -7.41 -27.13 -4.03
N LYS A 7 -8.01 -27.78 -5.04
CA LYS A 7 -8.67 -27.09 -6.16
C LYS A 7 -9.59 -26.01 -5.59
N SER A 8 -9.53 -24.81 -6.15
CA SER A 8 -10.39 -23.73 -5.68
C SER A 8 -11.86 -24.08 -5.95
N TYR A 9 -12.77 -23.55 -5.11
CA TYR A 9 -14.21 -23.77 -5.27
C TYR A 9 -14.69 -23.53 -6.72
N HIS A 10 -14.25 -22.42 -7.33
CA HIS A 10 -14.65 -22.06 -8.70
C HIS A 10 -14.19 -23.09 -9.73
N GLU A 11 -12.96 -23.61 -9.62
CA GLU A 11 -12.45 -24.64 -10.54
C GLU A 11 -13.23 -25.95 -10.42
N GLY A 12 -13.54 -26.36 -9.18
CA GLY A 12 -14.39 -27.54 -8.93
C GLY A 12 -15.80 -27.37 -9.50
N ALA A 13 -16.40 -26.19 -9.32
CA ALA A 13 -17.70 -25.85 -9.85
C ALA A 13 -17.71 -25.82 -11.39
N TYR A 14 -16.72 -25.17 -12.01
CA TYR A 14 -16.57 -25.12 -13.46
C TYR A 14 -16.44 -26.53 -14.06
N LEU A 15 -15.56 -27.37 -13.51
CA LEU A 15 -15.40 -28.75 -13.97
C LEU A 15 -16.70 -29.57 -13.85
N SER A 16 -17.49 -29.33 -12.81
CA SER A 16 -18.78 -30.00 -12.62
C SER A 16 -19.82 -29.55 -13.64
N LEU A 17 -19.89 -28.24 -13.90
CA LEU A 17 -20.83 -27.63 -14.85
C LEU A 17 -20.50 -28.01 -16.30
N MET A 18 -19.22 -28.05 -16.64
CA MET A 18 -18.74 -28.28 -18.01
C MET A 18 -18.48 -29.77 -18.31
N LYS A 19 -18.79 -30.67 -17.39
CA LYS A 19 -18.50 -32.11 -17.48
C LYS A 19 -19.08 -32.73 -18.76
N GLY A 20 -18.23 -33.41 -19.52
CA GLY A 20 -18.63 -34.16 -20.72
C GLY A 20 -18.91 -33.30 -21.95
N LEU A 21 -18.82 -31.97 -21.83
CA LEU A 21 -18.94 -31.05 -22.96
C LEU A 21 -17.57 -30.85 -23.62
N LYS A 22 -17.55 -30.80 -24.95
CA LYS A 22 -16.33 -30.49 -25.74
C LYS A 22 -16.40 -29.09 -26.34
N GLU A 23 -17.58 -28.70 -26.78
CA GLU A 23 -17.87 -27.41 -27.37
C GLU A 23 -19.32 -27.00 -27.09
N LEU A 24 -19.59 -25.70 -27.21
CA LEU A 24 -20.91 -25.11 -27.16
C LEU A 24 -21.17 -24.45 -28.53
N ASP A 25 -22.04 -25.03 -29.35
CA ASP A 25 -22.44 -24.45 -30.63
C ASP A 25 -23.54 -23.41 -30.44
N LEU A 26 -23.17 -22.13 -30.54
CA LEU A 26 -24.11 -21.01 -30.38
C LEU A 26 -24.64 -20.46 -31.72
N ASN A 27 -24.28 -21.05 -32.87
CA ASN A 27 -24.68 -20.55 -34.21
C ASN A 27 -26.18 -20.72 -34.55
N GLY A 28 -27.00 -21.13 -33.58
CA GLY A 28 -28.44 -21.24 -33.72
C GLY A 28 -29.14 -19.86 -33.77
N PRO A 29 -30.49 -19.86 -33.76
CA PRO A 29 -31.29 -18.63 -33.82
C PRO A 29 -31.27 -17.81 -32.51
N PHE A 30 -30.51 -18.24 -31.50
CA PHE A 30 -30.53 -17.71 -30.14
C PHE A 30 -29.34 -16.78 -29.91
N VAL A 31 -29.57 -15.48 -30.05
CA VAL A 31 -28.54 -14.45 -29.84
C VAL A 31 -28.49 -14.07 -28.36
N PRO A 32 -27.43 -14.42 -27.61
CA PRO A 32 -27.37 -14.17 -26.19
C PRO A 32 -27.12 -12.69 -25.88
N CYS A 33 -27.36 -12.25 -24.65
CA CYS A 33 -26.74 -11.03 -24.16
C CYS A 33 -25.35 -11.31 -23.57
N ASP A 34 -24.52 -10.28 -23.55
CA ASP A 34 -23.30 -10.27 -22.75
C ASP A 34 -23.62 -10.11 -21.26
N LEU A 35 -22.91 -10.85 -20.41
CA LEU A 35 -23.04 -10.83 -18.97
C LEU A 35 -21.89 -10.07 -18.32
N VAL A 36 -22.19 -9.25 -17.31
CA VAL A 36 -21.17 -8.59 -16.49
C VAL A 36 -21.06 -9.31 -15.16
N LEU A 37 -19.82 -9.62 -14.76
CA LEU A 37 -19.49 -10.30 -13.52
C LEU A 37 -18.85 -9.31 -12.55
N ASN A 38 -19.56 -8.92 -11.49
CA ASN A 38 -19.09 -7.96 -10.49
C ASN A 38 -18.92 -8.58 -9.08
N GLY A 39 -19.50 -9.76 -8.83
CA GLY A 39 -19.43 -10.40 -7.51
C GLY A 39 -18.19 -11.28 -7.33
N ASP A 40 -17.72 -11.43 -6.10
CA ASP A 40 -16.55 -12.23 -5.75
C ASP A 40 -16.65 -13.69 -6.20
N HIS A 41 -17.85 -14.26 -6.13
CA HIS A 41 -18.12 -15.66 -6.48
C HIS A 41 -18.52 -15.87 -7.93
N ALA A 42 -18.67 -14.79 -8.71
CA ALA A 42 -19.13 -14.87 -10.10
C ALA A 42 -17.96 -15.25 -11.01
N PHE A 43 -18.13 -16.31 -11.79
CA PHE A 43 -17.13 -16.78 -12.77
C PHE A 43 -17.79 -17.20 -14.09
N PRO A 44 -17.07 -17.04 -15.22
CA PRO A 44 -17.59 -17.35 -16.53
C PRO A 44 -17.57 -18.86 -16.79
N LEU A 45 -18.60 -19.36 -17.48
CA LEU A 45 -18.64 -20.71 -18.04
C LEU A 45 -18.24 -20.71 -19.51
N ALA A 46 -18.60 -19.65 -20.23
CA ALA A 46 -18.33 -19.48 -21.65
C ALA A 46 -17.97 -18.02 -21.97
N ILE A 47 -16.85 -17.82 -22.67
CA ILE A 47 -16.38 -16.52 -23.16
C ILE A 47 -16.10 -16.64 -24.65
N ASN A 48 -16.59 -15.68 -25.43
CA ASN A 48 -16.33 -15.66 -26.87
C ASN A 48 -15.03 -14.91 -27.24
N SER A 49 -14.70 -14.94 -28.53
CA SER A 49 -13.51 -14.30 -29.12
C SER A 49 -13.45 -12.78 -28.97
N GLN A 50 -14.53 -12.14 -28.54
CA GLN A 50 -14.59 -10.70 -28.21
C GLN A 50 -14.53 -10.44 -26.69
N GLY A 51 -14.24 -11.46 -25.88
CA GLY A 51 -14.21 -11.35 -24.42
C GLY A 51 -15.60 -11.16 -23.79
N GLN A 52 -16.68 -11.49 -24.49
CA GLN A 52 -18.04 -11.42 -23.95
C GLN A 52 -18.39 -12.70 -23.18
N VAL A 53 -18.95 -12.54 -21.99
CA VAL A 53 -19.35 -13.66 -21.13
C VAL A 53 -20.79 -14.02 -21.48
N LEU A 54 -21.02 -15.25 -21.93
CA LEU A 54 -22.33 -15.67 -22.45
C LEU A 54 -23.09 -16.58 -21.47
N MET A 55 -22.36 -17.18 -20.53
CA MET A 55 -22.88 -18.04 -19.47
C MET A 55 -21.98 -17.89 -18.26
N ALA A 56 -22.56 -17.87 -17.07
CA ALA A 56 -21.83 -17.68 -15.82
C ALA A 56 -22.48 -18.44 -14.66
N ALA A 57 -21.70 -18.66 -13.61
CA ALA A 57 -22.18 -19.23 -12.36
C ALA A 57 -21.66 -18.43 -11.17
N SER A 58 -22.38 -18.47 -10.06
CA SER A 58 -22.02 -17.76 -8.83
C SER A 58 -22.68 -18.39 -7.60
N ARG A 59 -22.41 -17.80 -6.44
CA ARG A 59 -23.08 -18.06 -5.17
C ARG A 59 -23.65 -16.79 -4.58
N TYR A 60 -24.70 -16.96 -3.79
CA TYR A 60 -25.19 -15.93 -2.88
C TYR A 60 -25.69 -16.56 -1.59
N GLY A 61 -25.21 -16.07 -0.44
CA GLY A 61 -25.37 -16.77 0.84
C GLY A 61 -24.84 -18.20 0.75
N ARG A 62 -25.70 -19.18 1.06
CA ARG A 62 -25.32 -20.60 0.95
C ARG A 62 -25.63 -21.22 -0.42
N GLY A 63 -26.54 -20.63 -1.19
CA GLY A 63 -27.02 -21.16 -2.45
C GLY A 63 -26.13 -20.83 -3.64
N SER A 64 -26.56 -21.33 -4.79
CA SER A 64 -25.82 -21.25 -6.04
C SER A 64 -26.75 -20.82 -7.18
N ILE A 65 -26.19 -20.15 -8.17
CA ILE A 65 -26.93 -19.71 -9.35
C ILE A 65 -26.13 -19.99 -10.62
N VAL A 66 -26.84 -20.40 -11.67
CA VAL A 66 -26.33 -20.49 -13.05
C VAL A 66 -27.16 -19.58 -13.94
N VAL A 67 -26.48 -18.80 -14.76
CA VAL A 67 -27.07 -17.78 -15.64
C VAL A 67 -26.68 -18.07 -17.08
N LEU A 68 -27.66 -18.19 -17.96
CA LEU A 68 -27.46 -18.35 -19.42
C LEU A 68 -27.96 -17.11 -20.15
N GLY A 69 -27.15 -16.55 -21.05
CA GLY A 69 -27.47 -15.31 -21.76
C GLY A 69 -28.61 -15.38 -22.77
N HIS A 70 -29.32 -16.51 -22.88
CA HIS A 70 -30.53 -16.66 -23.70
C HIS A 70 -31.41 -17.81 -23.18
N GLU A 71 -32.73 -17.64 -23.14
CA GLU A 71 -33.68 -18.67 -22.66
C GLU A 71 -33.67 -19.94 -23.50
N GLY A 72 -33.48 -19.82 -24.81
CA GLY A 72 -33.33 -20.95 -25.75
C GLY A 72 -32.14 -21.88 -25.45
N TYR A 73 -31.15 -21.43 -24.66
CA TYR A 73 -30.03 -22.28 -24.26
C TYR A 73 -30.42 -23.38 -23.27
N LEU A 74 -31.56 -23.22 -22.59
CA LEU A 74 -32.10 -24.26 -21.72
C LEU A 74 -32.51 -25.53 -22.49
N THR A 75 -32.80 -25.42 -23.79
CA THR A 75 -33.14 -26.56 -24.65
C THR A 75 -32.03 -26.91 -25.63
N ALA A 76 -31.23 -25.93 -26.07
CA ALA A 76 -30.10 -26.17 -26.97
C ALA A 76 -28.96 -26.96 -26.31
N PHE A 77 -28.76 -26.82 -24.99
CA PHE A 77 -27.66 -27.48 -24.25
C PHE A 77 -28.18 -28.38 -23.12
N PRO A 78 -28.90 -29.48 -23.42
CA PRO A 78 -29.52 -30.32 -22.39
C PRO A 78 -28.51 -30.92 -21.39
N ALA A 79 -27.31 -31.30 -21.86
CA ALA A 79 -26.25 -31.82 -20.98
C ALA A 79 -25.69 -30.75 -20.02
N LEU A 80 -25.53 -29.51 -20.49
CA LEU A 80 -25.13 -28.39 -19.62
C LEU A 80 -26.20 -28.11 -18.57
N VAL A 81 -27.47 -28.15 -18.97
CA VAL A 81 -28.61 -27.93 -18.05
C VAL A 81 -28.70 -29.03 -17.00
N GLU A 82 -28.48 -30.29 -17.38
CA GLU A 82 -28.41 -31.41 -16.44
C GLU A 82 -27.27 -31.25 -15.43
N ASN A 83 -26.07 -30.91 -15.91
CA ASN A 83 -24.92 -30.62 -15.05
C ASN A 83 -25.21 -29.43 -14.11
N ALA A 84 -25.81 -28.36 -14.64
CA ALA A 84 -26.19 -27.17 -13.87
C ALA A 84 -27.18 -27.51 -12.76
N VAL A 85 -28.28 -28.20 -13.08
CA VAL A 85 -29.28 -28.62 -12.08
C VAL A 85 -28.65 -29.54 -11.04
N THR A 86 -27.79 -30.47 -11.45
CA THR A 86 -27.09 -31.37 -10.53
C THR A 86 -26.19 -30.61 -9.57
N TRP A 87 -25.40 -29.66 -10.08
CA TRP A 87 -24.53 -28.82 -9.24
C TRP A 87 -25.33 -27.90 -8.31
N LEU A 88 -26.42 -27.30 -8.80
CA LEU A 88 -27.30 -26.39 -8.05
C LEU A 88 -28.01 -27.07 -6.87
N ARG A 89 -28.15 -28.40 -6.88
CA ARG A 89 -28.72 -29.18 -5.77
C ARG A 89 -27.78 -29.25 -4.55
N GLY A 90 -26.47 -29.05 -4.74
CA GLY A 90 -25.46 -29.18 -3.68
C GLY A 90 -25.13 -30.62 -3.28
N GLU A 91 -24.06 -30.80 -2.50
CA GLU A 91 -23.63 -32.12 -2.01
C GLU A 91 -24.54 -32.63 -0.89
N GLY A 92 -25.06 -33.86 -1.01
CA GLY A 92 -25.90 -34.52 0.00
C GLY A 92 -27.42 -34.42 -0.21
N SER A 93 -27.89 -33.99 -1.39
CA SER A 93 -29.31 -33.73 -1.64
C SER A 93 -29.94 -34.59 -2.75
N ASP A 94 -29.67 -35.90 -2.73
CA ASP A 94 -30.09 -36.88 -3.75
C ASP A 94 -31.62 -36.93 -4.01
N ASN A 95 -32.43 -36.26 -3.19
CA ASN A 95 -33.90 -36.23 -3.28
C ASN A 95 -34.58 -34.86 -3.44
N LEU A 96 -33.86 -33.76 -3.72
CA LEU A 96 -34.51 -32.46 -3.93
C LEU A 96 -35.31 -32.39 -5.25
N THR A 97 -36.57 -31.98 -5.16
CA THR A 97 -37.43 -31.72 -6.32
C THR A 97 -36.96 -30.48 -7.08
N VAL A 98 -36.94 -30.55 -8.41
CA VAL A 98 -36.64 -29.44 -9.32
C VAL A 98 -37.94 -28.78 -9.76
N GLY A 99 -38.14 -27.52 -9.40
CA GLY A 99 -39.23 -26.69 -9.90
C GLY A 99 -38.90 -26.14 -11.27
N VAL A 100 -39.72 -26.38 -12.28
CA VAL A 100 -39.54 -25.82 -13.63
C VAL A 100 -40.71 -24.90 -13.92
N ASN A 101 -40.43 -23.64 -14.27
CA ASN A 101 -41.48 -22.69 -14.64
C ASN A 101 -42.21 -23.15 -15.92
N ASN A 102 -43.54 -23.02 -15.95
CA ASN A 102 -44.38 -23.40 -17.08
C ASN A 102 -43.98 -22.78 -18.42
N LYS A 103 -43.33 -21.60 -18.41
CA LYS A 103 -42.81 -20.92 -19.61
C LYS A 103 -41.64 -21.67 -20.26
N VAL A 104 -40.89 -22.43 -19.47
CA VAL A 104 -39.75 -23.26 -19.92
C VAL A 104 -40.02 -24.75 -19.74
N LYS A 105 -41.29 -25.17 -19.78
CA LYS A 105 -41.70 -26.57 -19.55
C LYS A 105 -41.00 -27.61 -20.44
N ALA A 106 -40.52 -27.23 -21.63
CA ALA A 106 -39.76 -28.12 -22.52
C ALA A 106 -38.48 -28.67 -21.86
N VAL A 107 -37.95 -27.97 -20.86
CA VAL A 107 -36.80 -28.41 -20.06
C VAL A 107 -37.16 -29.56 -19.12
N ALA A 108 -38.41 -29.59 -18.63
CA ALA A 108 -38.86 -30.61 -17.67
C ALA A 108 -38.76 -32.02 -18.26
N ASP A 109 -39.17 -32.21 -19.52
CA ASP A 109 -39.13 -33.51 -20.19
C ASP A 109 -37.71 -34.09 -20.28
N ASN A 110 -36.71 -33.23 -20.51
CA ASN A 110 -35.30 -33.64 -20.59
C ASN A 110 -34.74 -34.00 -19.20
N LEU A 111 -35.10 -33.24 -18.16
CA LEU A 111 -34.66 -33.51 -16.79
C LEU A 111 -35.32 -34.79 -16.24
N ILE A 112 -36.59 -35.04 -16.55
CA ILE A 112 -37.30 -36.28 -16.17
C ILE A 112 -36.64 -37.50 -16.81
N LYS A 113 -36.28 -37.43 -18.10
CA LYS A 113 -35.53 -38.51 -18.79
C LYS A 113 -34.18 -38.80 -18.14
N SER A 114 -33.58 -37.80 -17.50
CA SER A 114 -32.31 -37.91 -16.78
C SER A 114 -32.48 -38.43 -15.34
N GLY A 115 -33.69 -38.84 -14.95
CA GLY A 115 -33.98 -39.44 -13.64
C GLY A 115 -34.24 -38.44 -12.51
N LEU A 116 -34.38 -37.14 -12.82
CA LEU A 116 -34.64 -36.10 -11.82
C LEU A 116 -36.12 -35.99 -11.48
N LYS A 117 -36.43 -35.72 -10.20
CA LYS A 117 -37.80 -35.40 -9.75
C LYS A 117 -38.14 -33.97 -10.13
N VAL A 118 -39.03 -33.79 -11.10
CA VAL A 118 -39.40 -32.47 -11.63
C VAL A 118 -40.85 -32.14 -11.34
N LYS A 119 -41.11 -30.90 -10.89
CA LYS A 119 -42.44 -30.32 -10.71
C LYS A 119 -42.58 -29.10 -11.60
N ALA A 120 -43.51 -29.14 -12.57
CA ALA A 120 -43.86 -27.94 -13.32
C ALA A 120 -44.69 -26.99 -12.45
N VAL A 121 -44.33 -25.72 -12.39
CA VAL A 121 -44.95 -24.71 -11.53
C VAL A 121 -45.24 -23.42 -12.33
N GLY A 122 -46.30 -22.68 -11.96
CA GLY A 122 -46.65 -21.42 -12.61
C GLY A 122 -45.72 -20.28 -12.21
N SER A 123 -45.38 -20.22 -10.93
CA SER A 123 -44.51 -19.25 -10.26
C SER A 123 -43.61 -19.96 -9.26
N PHE A 124 -42.60 -19.27 -8.71
CA PHE A 124 -41.80 -19.83 -7.64
C PHE A 124 -42.63 -20.07 -6.38
N SER A 125 -43.59 -19.17 -6.11
CA SER A 125 -44.53 -19.28 -4.98
C SER A 125 -45.36 -20.57 -4.96
N ASP A 126 -45.66 -21.17 -6.13
CA ASP A 126 -46.38 -22.46 -6.24
C ASP A 126 -45.48 -23.69 -5.93
N GLY A 127 -44.18 -23.45 -5.79
CA GLY A 127 -43.11 -24.45 -5.74
C GLY A 127 -42.27 -24.44 -4.47
N ARG A 128 -42.76 -23.91 -3.33
CA ARG A 128 -41.97 -23.70 -2.10
C ARG A 128 -41.22 -24.92 -1.51
N GLU A 129 -41.50 -26.13 -1.98
CA GLU A 129 -40.84 -27.39 -1.57
C GLU A 129 -39.71 -27.83 -2.54
N VAL A 130 -39.31 -26.99 -3.49
CA VAL A 130 -38.23 -27.32 -4.46
C VAL A 130 -36.86 -26.93 -3.92
N GLY A 131 -35.85 -27.72 -4.26
CA GLY A 131 -34.45 -27.42 -3.94
C GLY A 131 -33.71 -26.68 -5.05
N VAL A 132 -34.20 -26.80 -6.29
CA VAL A 132 -33.71 -26.05 -7.45
C VAL A 132 -34.89 -25.48 -8.23
N TYR A 133 -34.77 -24.23 -8.68
CA TYR A 133 -35.76 -23.58 -9.53
C TYR A 133 -35.16 -23.21 -10.89
N VAL A 134 -35.81 -23.66 -11.97
CA VAL A 134 -35.42 -23.42 -13.36
C VAL A 134 -36.45 -22.53 -14.04
N THR A 135 -36.02 -21.40 -14.60
CA THR A 135 -36.92 -20.38 -15.13
C THR A 135 -36.27 -19.57 -16.25
N ASP A 136 -37.10 -18.92 -17.07
CA ASP A 136 -36.63 -17.79 -17.87
C ASP A 136 -36.41 -16.54 -17.00
N ALA A 137 -35.65 -15.58 -17.52
CA ALA A 137 -35.31 -14.36 -16.82
C ALA A 137 -36.46 -13.35 -16.70
N TYR A 138 -37.55 -13.52 -17.43
CA TYR A 138 -38.69 -12.59 -17.45
C TYR A 138 -39.72 -12.93 -16.36
N SER A 139 -39.79 -14.21 -15.96
CA SER A 139 -40.81 -14.75 -15.07
C SER A 139 -40.46 -14.68 -13.58
N VAL A 140 -39.41 -13.93 -13.20
CA VAL A 140 -38.90 -13.87 -11.82
C VAL A 140 -39.31 -12.63 -11.03
N GLU A 141 -39.81 -11.58 -11.68
CA GLU A 141 -40.00 -10.26 -11.05
C GLU A 141 -40.96 -10.31 -9.86
N ALA A 142 -42.09 -11.02 -10.00
CA ALA A 142 -43.10 -11.12 -8.95
C ALA A 142 -42.60 -11.84 -7.67
N ASP A 143 -41.68 -12.80 -7.83
CA ASP A 143 -41.15 -13.63 -6.75
C ASP A 143 -39.70 -13.24 -6.36
N ALA A 144 -39.18 -12.12 -6.86
CA ALA A 144 -37.74 -11.82 -6.78
C ALA A 144 -37.20 -11.81 -5.33
N LYS A 145 -37.97 -11.26 -4.39
CA LYS A 145 -37.58 -11.23 -2.96
C LYS A 145 -37.50 -12.64 -2.37
N ASP A 146 -38.47 -13.48 -2.69
CA ASP A 146 -38.54 -14.86 -2.20
C ASP A 146 -37.44 -15.73 -2.84
N LEU A 147 -37.13 -15.50 -4.12
CA LEU A 147 -36.02 -16.16 -4.82
C LEU A 147 -34.65 -15.77 -4.26
N VAL A 148 -34.44 -14.49 -3.93
CA VAL A 148 -33.20 -14.04 -3.27
C VAL A 148 -33.07 -14.66 -1.88
N ALA A 149 -34.16 -14.71 -1.10
CA ALA A 149 -34.17 -15.39 0.20
C ALA A 149 -33.90 -16.89 0.07
N PHE A 150 -34.47 -17.54 -0.95
CA PHE A 150 -34.24 -18.94 -1.28
C PHE A 150 -32.78 -19.23 -1.62
N LEU A 151 -32.16 -18.43 -2.51
CA LEU A 151 -30.73 -18.48 -2.80
C LEU A 151 -29.91 -18.35 -1.52
N LYS A 152 -30.16 -17.29 -0.74
CA LYS A 152 -29.43 -17.03 0.52
C LYS A 152 -29.51 -18.19 1.50
N ALA A 153 -30.66 -18.87 1.55
CA ALA A 153 -30.90 -20.02 2.42
C ALA A 153 -30.22 -21.33 1.97
N GLY A 154 -29.75 -21.43 0.72
CA GLY A 154 -29.11 -22.63 0.17
C GLY A 154 -29.76 -23.19 -1.10
N GLY A 155 -30.82 -22.56 -1.60
CA GLY A 155 -31.50 -22.98 -2.83
C GLY A 155 -30.66 -22.76 -4.09
N GLY A 156 -30.95 -23.55 -5.12
CA GLY A 156 -30.32 -23.42 -6.44
C GLY A 156 -31.22 -22.74 -7.47
N VAL A 157 -30.69 -21.79 -8.25
CA VAL A 157 -31.46 -21.15 -9.34
C VAL A 157 -30.74 -21.30 -10.67
N LEU A 158 -31.45 -21.78 -11.69
CA LEU A 158 -31.03 -21.73 -13.08
C LEU A 158 -31.93 -20.73 -13.82
N ILE A 159 -31.35 -19.61 -14.25
CA ILE A 159 -32.05 -18.53 -14.93
C ILE A 159 -31.46 -18.32 -16.32
N ALA A 160 -32.31 -18.18 -17.31
CA ALA A 160 -31.87 -17.96 -18.68
C ALA A 160 -32.71 -16.90 -19.38
N GLY A 161 -32.07 -15.99 -20.10
CA GLY A 161 -32.78 -14.96 -20.83
C GLY A 161 -31.84 -13.94 -21.44
N GLN A 162 -32.39 -13.00 -22.19
CA GLN A 162 -31.61 -11.95 -22.83
C GLN A 162 -32.19 -10.57 -22.52
N ALA A 163 -31.33 -9.66 -22.05
CA ALA A 163 -31.77 -8.31 -21.68
C ALA A 163 -31.70 -7.32 -22.84
N TRP A 164 -30.96 -7.62 -23.92
CA TRP A 164 -30.82 -6.71 -25.07
C TRP A 164 -32.16 -6.45 -25.78
N HIS A 165 -33.02 -7.46 -25.95
CA HIS A 165 -34.34 -7.27 -26.56
C HIS A 165 -35.25 -6.48 -25.62
N TRP A 166 -35.23 -6.79 -24.33
CA TRP A 166 -35.99 -6.03 -23.33
C TRP A 166 -35.58 -4.56 -23.35
N ALA A 167 -34.28 -4.26 -23.37
CA ALA A 167 -33.75 -2.91 -23.44
C ALA A 167 -34.15 -2.21 -24.74
N SER A 168 -34.20 -2.91 -25.87
CA SER A 168 -34.66 -2.36 -27.14
C SER A 168 -36.13 -1.90 -27.10
N THR A 169 -36.97 -2.55 -26.30
CA THR A 169 -38.37 -2.14 -26.07
C THR A 169 -38.50 -1.03 -25.02
N LYS A 170 -37.44 -0.77 -24.26
CA LYS A 170 -37.40 0.16 -23.11
C LYS A 170 -36.11 0.99 -23.05
N PRO A 171 -35.78 1.78 -24.09
CA PRO A 171 -34.45 2.38 -24.25
C PRO A 171 -34.07 3.41 -23.18
N LYS A 172 -35.02 3.89 -22.37
CA LYS A 172 -34.77 4.85 -21.27
C LYS A 172 -34.69 4.20 -19.89
N GLU A 173 -34.96 2.89 -19.77
CA GLU A 173 -34.89 2.20 -18.49
C GLU A 173 -33.47 1.65 -18.26
N ASN A 174 -32.96 1.82 -17.03
CA ASN A 174 -31.68 1.24 -16.63
C ASN A 174 -31.81 -0.30 -16.58
N THR A 175 -31.18 -0.97 -17.55
CA THR A 175 -31.27 -2.42 -17.72
C THR A 175 -30.70 -3.20 -16.51
N LEU A 176 -29.63 -2.70 -15.87
CA LEU A 176 -29.05 -3.35 -14.69
C LEU A 176 -30.03 -3.38 -13.52
N LEU A 177 -30.83 -2.32 -13.36
CA LEU A 177 -31.78 -2.22 -12.26
C LEU A 177 -33.15 -2.80 -12.59
N HIS A 178 -33.65 -2.65 -13.81
CA HIS A 178 -35.05 -2.88 -14.14
C HIS A 178 -35.32 -4.14 -14.95
N PHE A 179 -34.31 -4.77 -15.55
CA PHE A 179 -34.51 -6.07 -16.19
C PHE A 179 -34.93 -7.12 -15.13
N PRO A 180 -36.05 -7.85 -15.33
CA PRO A 180 -36.55 -8.83 -14.36
C PRO A 180 -35.49 -9.82 -13.85
N GLY A 181 -34.67 -10.38 -14.74
CA GLY A 181 -33.62 -11.34 -14.37
C GLY A 181 -32.61 -10.78 -13.39
N ASN A 182 -32.24 -9.51 -13.54
CA ASN A 182 -31.29 -8.81 -12.67
C ASN A 182 -31.86 -8.58 -11.27
N LYS A 183 -33.18 -8.68 -11.05
CA LYS A 183 -33.76 -8.63 -9.69
C LYS A 183 -33.37 -9.83 -8.84
N VAL A 184 -32.90 -10.92 -9.45
CA VAL A 184 -32.46 -12.15 -8.78
C VAL A 184 -30.97 -12.43 -9.03
N SER A 185 -30.48 -12.33 -10.26
CA SER A 185 -29.08 -12.69 -10.56
C SER A 185 -28.06 -11.68 -10.04
N ALA A 186 -28.43 -10.40 -9.96
CA ALA A 186 -27.51 -9.33 -9.57
C ALA A 186 -26.97 -9.51 -8.15
N VAL A 187 -27.76 -10.02 -7.19
CA VAL A 187 -27.30 -10.21 -5.81
C VAL A 187 -26.12 -11.19 -5.73
N ALA A 188 -26.03 -12.11 -6.70
CA ALA A 188 -24.92 -13.04 -6.86
C ALA A 188 -23.81 -12.48 -7.78
N GLY A 189 -23.90 -11.21 -8.18
CA GLY A 189 -22.92 -10.51 -8.98
C GLY A 189 -22.92 -10.81 -10.48
N ILE A 190 -24.01 -11.38 -11.02
CA ILE A 190 -24.16 -11.64 -12.46
C ILE A 190 -25.28 -10.76 -13.03
N TYR A 191 -24.95 -9.98 -14.05
CA TYR A 191 -25.88 -9.03 -14.66
C TYR A 191 -26.08 -9.32 -16.14
N PHE A 192 -27.34 -9.41 -16.56
CA PHE A 192 -27.72 -9.34 -17.96
C PHE A 192 -27.62 -7.89 -18.46
N THR A 193 -26.97 -7.68 -19.60
CA THR A 193 -26.78 -6.34 -20.18
C THR A 193 -27.60 -6.11 -21.45
N ALA A 194 -27.67 -4.85 -21.88
CA ALA A 194 -28.33 -4.46 -23.13
C ALA A 194 -27.52 -4.84 -24.39
N HIS A 195 -26.30 -5.38 -24.24
CA HIS A 195 -25.43 -5.72 -25.36
C HIS A 195 -25.65 -7.17 -25.81
N TYR A 196 -25.74 -7.38 -27.13
CA TYR A 196 -25.80 -8.73 -27.69
C TYR A 196 -24.39 -9.36 -27.71
N GLY A 197 -24.35 -10.67 -27.44
CA GLY A 197 -23.17 -11.50 -27.56
C GLY A 197 -23.01 -12.01 -28.99
N LYS A 198 -21.79 -11.94 -29.53
CA LYS A 198 -21.44 -12.63 -30.78
C LYS A 198 -21.58 -14.13 -30.58
N VAL A 199 -22.36 -14.75 -31.45
CA VAL A 199 -22.53 -16.21 -31.55
C VAL A 199 -21.36 -16.84 -32.30
N GLU A 200 -20.88 -17.97 -31.79
CA GLU A 200 -19.84 -18.81 -32.41
C GLU A 200 -19.77 -20.17 -31.71
N ILE A 201 -18.94 -21.09 -32.24
CA ILE A 201 -18.66 -22.37 -31.59
C ILE A 201 -17.55 -22.15 -30.55
N LEU A 202 -17.86 -22.39 -29.29
CA LEU A 202 -16.93 -22.18 -28.18
C LEU A 202 -16.35 -23.51 -27.69
N PRO A 203 -15.02 -23.71 -27.73
CA PRO A 203 -14.40 -24.88 -27.10
C PRO A 203 -14.54 -24.81 -25.58
N VAL A 204 -14.71 -25.99 -24.96
CA VAL A 204 -14.73 -26.15 -23.51
C VAL A 204 -13.33 -26.53 -23.05
N TYR A 205 -12.71 -25.66 -22.24
CA TYR A 205 -11.36 -25.86 -21.71
C TYR A 205 -11.39 -26.59 -20.35
N PRO A 206 -10.28 -27.18 -19.89
CA PRO A 206 -10.22 -27.80 -18.56
C PRO A 206 -10.13 -26.79 -17.40
N GLN A 207 -9.87 -25.51 -17.70
CA GLN A 207 -9.86 -24.40 -16.76
C GLN A 207 -10.94 -23.38 -17.09
N ILE A 208 -11.32 -22.56 -16.09
CA ILE A 208 -12.23 -21.43 -16.30
C ILE A 208 -11.66 -20.55 -17.43
N PRO A 209 -12.46 -20.22 -18.46
CA PRO A 209 -11.99 -19.40 -19.56
C PRO A 209 -11.57 -18.00 -19.06
N SER A 210 -10.43 -17.51 -19.56
CA SER A 210 -9.88 -16.22 -19.19
C SER A 210 -9.43 -15.46 -20.43
N SER A 211 -9.78 -14.18 -20.53
CA SER A 211 -9.27 -13.27 -21.57
C SER A 211 -9.06 -11.87 -21.01
N TRP A 212 -7.99 -11.20 -21.40
CA TRP A 212 -7.77 -9.79 -21.05
C TRP A 212 -8.88 -8.88 -21.62
N MET A 213 -9.54 -9.28 -22.71
CA MET A 213 -10.65 -8.54 -23.31
C MET A 213 -11.89 -8.44 -22.42
N THR A 214 -11.98 -9.27 -21.37
CA THR A 214 -13.06 -9.22 -20.38
C THR A 214 -12.85 -8.11 -19.33
N LEU A 215 -11.66 -7.47 -19.30
CA LEU A 215 -11.35 -6.30 -18.49
C LEU A 215 -11.96 -5.01 -19.08
N ARG A 216 -13.21 -5.06 -19.53
CA ARG A 216 -13.96 -3.88 -19.95
C ARG A 216 -14.87 -3.38 -18.84
N ASP A 217 -15.37 -2.18 -19.02
CA ASP A 217 -16.40 -1.63 -18.15
C ASP A 217 -17.72 -2.36 -18.39
N GLY A 218 -18.49 -2.53 -17.33
CA GLY A 218 -19.74 -3.25 -17.37
C GLY A 218 -20.93 -2.41 -17.85
N LYS A 219 -20.75 -1.08 -17.96
CA LYS A 219 -21.81 -0.13 -18.29
C LYS A 219 -21.21 1.22 -18.69
N ASP A 220 -21.95 1.99 -19.50
CA ASP A 220 -21.79 3.43 -19.60
C ASP A 220 -22.44 4.13 -18.37
N PHE A 221 -21.69 5.00 -17.70
CA PHE A 221 -22.11 5.72 -16.50
C PHE A 221 -22.53 7.17 -16.77
N LYS A 222 -22.63 7.59 -18.02
CA LYS A 222 -23.03 8.96 -18.38
C LYS A 222 -24.32 9.41 -17.70
N ASP A 223 -25.39 8.63 -17.80
CA ASP A 223 -26.67 8.95 -17.16
C ASP A 223 -26.56 9.05 -15.63
N ASP A 224 -25.71 8.22 -15.01
CA ASP A 224 -25.48 8.26 -13.57
C ASP A 224 -24.75 9.56 -13.17
N LEU A 225 -23.73 9.95 -13.93
CA LEU A 225 -22.99 11.18 -13.72
C LEU A 225 -23.88 12.41 -13.95
N GLU A 226 -24.73 12.42 -14.98
CA GLU A 226 -25.68 13.51 -15.22
C GLU A 226 -26.65 13.71 -14.03
N ILE A 227 -27.13 12.62 -13.42
CA ILE A 227 -27.97 12.68 -12.22
C ILE A 227 -27.17 13.19 -11.02
N LEU A 228 -26.00 12.59 -10.76
CA LEU A 228 -25.19 12.89 -9.57
C LEU A 228 -24.66 14.33 -9.58
N LEU A 229 -24.23 14.82 -10.75
CA LEU A 229 -23.60 16.13 -10.94
C LEU A 229 -24.60 17.25 -11.25
N GLN A 230 -25.90 16.96 -11.26
CA GLN A 230 -26.92 17.96 -11.56
C GLN A 230 -26.82 19.18 -10.62
N GLY A 231 -26.50 20.35 -11.19
CA GLY A 231 -26.35 21.60 -10.43
C GLY A 231 -25.05 21.69 -9.62
N VAL A 232 -24.06 20.85 -9.92
CA VAL A 232 -22.71 20.86 -9.32
C VAL A 232 -21.71 21.29 -10.39
N SER A 233 -20.97 22.37 -10.12
CA SER A 233 -19.93 22.87 -11.05
C SER A 233 -18.52 22.48 -10.62
N GLU A 234 -18.30 22.32 -9.32
CA GLU A 234 -17.00 22.02 -8.73
C GLU A 234 -17.15 21.28 -7.40
N PHE A 235 -16.11 20.54 -7.03
CA PHE A 235 -15.91 19.96 -5.71
C PHE A 235 -14.89 20.81 -4.94
N ASP A 236 -15.37 21.50 -3.91
CA ASP A 236 -14.53 22.27 -2.98
C ASP A 236 -14.01 21.35 -1.86
N LEU A 237 -12.73 20.98 -1.94
CA LEU A 237 -11.98 20.26 -0.92
C LEU A 237 -10.95 21.17 -0.22
N THR A 238 -11.26 22.45 -0.02
CA THR A 238 -10.43 23.37 0.77
C THR A 238 -10.59 23.17 2.28
N ASP A 239 -10.02 24.07 3.10
CA ASP A 239 -10.03 24.03 4.58
C ASP A 239 -9.17 22.92 5.19
N GLY A 240 -7.99 22.64 4.62
CA GLY A 240 -7.05 21.64 5.16
C GLY A 240 -7.49 20.19 4.95
N ILE A 241 -8.43 19.94 4.03
CA ILE A 241 -8.86 18.60 3.67
C ILE A 241 -7.78 17.93 2.82
N VAL A 242 -7.19 16.87 3.34
CA VAL A 242 -6.30 15.98 2.60
C VAL A 242 -7.03 14.67 2.40
N ALA A 243 -7.53 14.44 1.19
CA ALA A 243 -8.27 13.22 0.85
C ALA A 243 -7.31 12.07 0.55
N SER A 244 -7.82 10.84 0.59
CA SER A 244 -7.13 9.68 0.00
C SER A 244 -7.47 9.56 -1.48
N GLU A 245 -6.73 8.76 -2.24
CA GLU A 245 -7.14 8.36 -3.58
C GLU A 245 -8.03 7.12 -3.54
N ALA A 246 -9.01 7.01 -4.43
CA ALA A 246 -9.87 5.84 -4.59
C ALA A 246 -9.36 4.95 -5.73
N LEU A 247 -9.13 3.67 -5.44
CA LEU A 247 -8.93 2.63 -6.44
C LEU A 247 -10.30 2.13 -6.92
N ILE A 248 -10.57 2.28 -8.21
CA ILE A 248 -11.83 1.90 -8.84
C ILE A 248 -11.55 0.67 -9.70
N HIS A 249 -11.87 -0.51 -9.17
CA HIS A 249 -11.40 -1.77 -9.74
C HIS A 249 -12.52 -2.75 -10.16
N GLY A 250 -13.77 -2.48 -9.75
CA GLY A 250 -14.94 -3.25 -10.17
C GLY A 250 -15.42 -2.85 -11.56
N PRO A 251 -15.94 -3.79 -12.38
CA PRO A 251 -16.50 -3.46 -13.69
C PRO A 251 -17.76 -2.57 -13.61
N LEU A 252 -18.42 -2.51 -12.46
CA LEU A 252 -19.58 -1.63 -12.24
C LEU A 252 -19.28 -0.40 -11.37
N ALA A 253 -18.00 -0.10 -11.15
CA ALA A 253 -17.53 1.04 -10.40
C ALA A 253 -17.03 2.15 -11.35
N PHE A 254 -17.13 3.41 -10.92
CA PHE A 254 -16.82 4.56 -11.77
C PHE A 254 -16.40 5.80 -10.94
N PRO A 255 -15.52 6.66 -11.49
CA PRO A 255 -15.14 7.90 -10.84
C PRO A 255 -16.27 8.92 -10.93
N ILE A 256 -16.49 9.69 -9.87
CA ILE A 256 -17.46 10.80 -9.83
C ILE A 256 -16.73 12.15 -9.69
N GLY A 257 -15.72 12.21 -8.81
CA GLY A 257 -14.89 13.40 -8.60
C GLY A 257 -13.41 13.04 -8.69
N THR A 258 -12.72 13.73 -9.59
CA THR A 258 -11.29 13.50 -9.89
C THR A 258 -10.51 14.80 -9.88
N THR A 259 -9.22 14.69 -9.63
CA THR A 259 -8.24 15.75 -9.93
C THR A 259 -8.06 15.91 -11.45
N GLU A 260 -7.39 16.98 -11.88
CA GLU A 260 -7.08 17.22 -13.31
C GLU A 260 -6.21 16.11 -13.93
N ASP A 261 -5.38 15.45 -13.12
CA ASP A 261 -4.57 14.29 -13.52
C ASP A 261 -5.30 12.93 -13.39
N GLY A 262 -6.61 12.96 -13.12
CA GLY A 262 -7.48 11.77 -13.16
C GLY A 262 -7.42 10.87 -11.92
N ARG A 263 -6.92 11.37 -10.78
CA ARG A 263 -6.95 10.67 -9.50
C ARG A 263 -8.31 10.88 -8.83
N ALA A 264 -9.00 9.80 -8.49
CA ALA A 264 -10.35 9.88 -7.95
C ALA A 264 -10.32 10.09 -6.44
N PHE A 265 -11.10 11.04 -5.93
CA PHE A 265 -11.36 11.20 -4.48
C PHE A 265 -12.81 10.87 -4.12
N LEU A 266 -13.67 10.70 -5.13
CA LEU A 266 -15.09 10.40 -5.00
C LEU A 266 -15.49 9.43 -6.11
N ALA A 267 -16.07 8.29 -5.74
CA ALA A 267 -16.39 7.22 -6.67
C ALA A 267 -17.71 6.53 -6.33
N GLY A 268 -18.35 5.98 -7.35
CA GLY A 268 -19.62 5.25 -7.25
C GLY A 268 -19.49 3.82 -7.73
N SER A 269 -20.41 2.95 -7.31
CA SER A 269 -20.49 1.57 -7.82
C SER A 269 -21.90 1.01 -7.70
N TYR A 270 -22.24 0.08 -8.59
CA TYR A 270 -23.38 -0.81 -8.44
C TYR A 270 -22.93 -2.13 -7.79
N TYR A 271 -23.66 -2.58 -6.77
CA TYR A 271 -23.39 -3.85 -6.11
C TYR A 271 -24.69 -4.56 -5.75
N GLY A 272 -24.88 -5.75 -6.29
CA GLY A 272 -26.19 -6.40 -6.36
C GLY A 272 -27.25 -5.50 -6.98
N ARG A 273 -28.34 -5.31 -6.26
CA ARG A 273 -29.44 -4.41 -6.62
C ARG A 273 -29.26 -3.00 -6.05
N GLY A 274 -28.25 -2.80 -5.21
CA GLY A 274 -27.97 -1.56 -4.52
C GLY A 274 -26.90 -0.73 -5.22
N ARG A 275 -26.53 0.33 -4.53
CA ARG A 275 -25.60 1.36 -5.02
C ARG A 275 -24.74 1.86 -3.86
N VAL A 276 -23.52 2.27 -4.20
CA VAL A 276 -22.50 2.70 -3.23
C VAL A 276 -21.85 3.97 -3.73
N ILE A 277 -21.60 4.91 -2.82
CA ILE A 277 -20.72 6.08 -3.04
C ILE A 277 -19.68 6.11 -1.93
N VAL A 278 -18.42 6.26 -2.31
CA VAL A 278 -17.31 6.51 -1.38
C VAL A 278 -16.76 7.92 -1.60
N ILE A 279 -16.62 8.68 -0.51
CA ILE A 279 -15.79 9.88 -0.48
C ILE A 279 -14.59 9.64 0.42
N THR A 280 -13.41 9.90 -0.11
CA THR A 280 -12.12 9.54 0.50
C THR A 280 -11.65 10.50 1.60
N HIS A 281 -12.59 11.27 2.17
CA HIS A 281 -12.47 12.05 3.39
C HIS A 281 -13.89 12.28 3.93
N GLU A 282 -14.07 12.26 5.25
CA GLU A 282 -15.40 12.34 5.87
C GLU A 282 -15.89 13.77 6.07
N TYR A 283 -14.98 14.76 6.12
CA TYR A 283 -15.33 16.15 6.36
C TYR A 283 -16.27 16.77 5.29
N PRO A 284 -16.12 16.48 3.99
CA PRO A 284 -17.08 16.92 2.97
C PRO A 284 -18.55 16.56 3.22
N LEU A 285 -18.82 15.50 4.00
CA LEU A 285 -20.19 15.12 4.41
C LEU A 285 -20.79 16.09 5.44
N LYS A 286 -19.94 16.91 6.08
CA LYS A 286 -20.29 17.83 7.19
C LYS A 286 -20.34 19.29 6.75
N THR A 287 -20.10 19.60 5.47
CA THR A 287 -20.06 20.97 4.94
C THR A 287 -21.23 21.26 3.99
N GLU A 288 -21.67 22.53 3.95
CA GLU A 288 -22.74 22.98 3.04
C GLU A 288 -22.22 23.12 1.60
N LYS A 289 -20.89 23.14 1.41
CA LYS A 289 -20.21 23.31 0.12
C LYS A 289 -20.64 22.29 -0.94
N LEU A 290 -20.92 21.05 -0.53
CA LEU A 290 -21.33 19.96 -1.44
C LEU A 290 -22.79 19.54 -1.25
N LEU A 291 -23.64 20.40 -0.67
CA LEU A 291 -25.00 20.04 -0.32
C LEU A 291 -25.85 19.59 -1.52
N SER A 292 -25.74 20.26 -2.67
CA SER A 292 -26.46 19.88 -3.89
C SER A 292 -26.07 18.48 -4.35
N PHE A 293 -24.77 18.18 -4.34
CA PHE A 293 -24.28 16.85 -4.67
C PHE A 293 -24.82 15.80 -3.70
N TRP A 294 -24.80 16.05 -2.39
CA TRP A 294 -25.29 15.07 -1.41
C TRP A 294 -26.78 14.76 -1.54
N LYS A 295 -27.60 15.73 -1.95
CA LYS A 295 -29.01 15.48 -2.27
C LYS A 295 -29.14 14.51 -3.45
N ASN A 296 -28.46 14.80 -4.55
CA ASN A 296 -28.46 13.94 -5.74
C ASN A 296 -27.93 12.54 -5.41
N ALA A 297 -26.86 12.45 -4.62
CA ALA A 297 -26.23 11.21 -4.17
C ALA A 297 -27.20 10.36 -3.34
N ILE A 298 -27.87 10.95 -2.34
CA ILE A 298 -28.84 10.23 -1.51
C ILE A 298 -30.04 9.76 -2.33
N ASP A 299 -30.57 10.59 -3.23
CA ASP A 299 -31.68 10.20 -4.12
C ASP A 299 -31.26 9.07 -5.07
N TRP A 300 -30.04 9.15 -5.62
CA TRP A 300 -29.45 8.09 -6.46
C TRP A 300 -29.26 6.79 -5.69
N LEU A 301 -28.81 6.84 -4.44
CA LEU A 301 -28.64 5.68 -3.56
C LEU A 301 -29.98 5.06 -3.12
N ASP A 302 -30.99 5.90 -2.86
CA ASP A 302 -32.35 5.50 -2.44
C ASP A 302 -33.15 4.84 -3.58
N GLN A 303 -32.81 5.14 -4.84
CA GLN A 303 -33.50 4.60 -6.03
C GLN A 303 -35.03 4.81 -5.99
N GLY A 304 -35.49 5.90 -5.37
CA GLY A 304 -36.90 6.26 -5.28
C GLY A 304 -37.73 5.45 -4.27
N ARG A 305 -37.09 4.64 -3.40
CA ARG A 305 -37.76 3.92 -2.30
C ARG A 305 -38.41 4.86 -1.29
N LYS A 306 -37.88 6.07 -1.13
CA LYS A 306 -38.31 7.09 -0.14
C LYS A 306 -38.35 6.54 1.29
N GLY A 307 -37.42 5.65 1.61
CA GLY A 307 -37.32 5.06 2.94
C GLY A 307 -36.45 5.89 3.88
N VAL A 308 -36.09 5.31 5.03
CA VAL A 308 -35.31 6.02 6.05
C VAL A 308 -33.84 6.12 5.64
N VAL A 309 -33.28 7.33 5.67
CA VAL A 309 -31.84 7.56 5.58
C VAL A 309 -31.27 7.52 7.00
N GLY A 310 -30.49 6.48 7.30
CA GLY A 310 -29.82 6.34 8.60
C GLY A 310 -28.41 6.90 8.55
N VAL A 311 -28.02 7.65 9.57
CA VAL A 311 -26.69 8.28 9.67
C VAL A 311 -26.03 7.83 10.95
N GLU A 312 -24.76 7.41 10.85
CA GLU A 312 -23.98 6.99 12.02
C GLU A 312 -23.96 8.11 13.10
N PRO A 313 -24.27 7.81 14.39
CA PRO A 313 -24.48 8.80 15.47
C PRO A 313 -23.34 9.80 15.76
N ASN A 314 -22.16 9.66 15.12
CA ASN A 314 -21.01 10.56 15.29
C ASN A 314 -20.64 11.34 14.01
N LEU A 315 -21.27 11.06 12.88
CA LEU A 315 -20.99 11.74 11.62
C LEU A 315 -21.65 13.12 11.55
N LYS A 316 -22.76 13.34 12.30
CA LYS A 316 -23.50 14.61 12.42
C LYS A 316 -23.58 15.39 11.12
N LEU A 317 -24.40 14.92 10.18
CA LEU A 317 -24.67 15.64 8.94
C LEU A 317 -25.33 17.00 9.25
N LEU A 318 -25.09 18.00 8.41
CA LEU A 318 -25.68 19.32 8.59
C LEU A 318 -27.21 19.28 8.60
N SER A 319 -27.81 19.66 9.72
CA SER A 319 -29.26 19.72 9.91
C SER A 319 -29.96 20.79 9.04
N LYS A 320 -29.23 21.82 8.60
CA LYS A 320 -29.73 22.89 7.72
C LYS A 320 -29.85 22.48 6.24
N SER A 321 -29.42 21.27 5.88
CA SER A 321 -29.42 20.72 4.51
C SER A 321 -30.83 20.50 3.92
N GLY A 322 -31.84 20.33 4.77
CA GLY A 322 -33.17 19.85 4.37
C GLY A 322 -33.23 18.34 4.09
N LEU A 323 -32.11 17.61 4.28
CA LEU A 323 -32.08 16.15 4.19
C LEU A 323 -32.77 15.56 5.42
N LYS A 324 -33.82 14.75 5.20
CA LYS A 324 -34.48 14.01 6.27
C LYS A 324 -33.70 12.75 6.57
N TYR A 325 -33.10 12.67 7.75
CA TYR A 325 -32.38 11.50 8.21
C TYR A 325 -32.65 11.20 9.68
N GLU A 326 -32.30 9.97 10.09
CA GLU A 326 -32.33 9.51 11.47
C GLU A 326 -30.90 9.19 11.92
N GLU A 327 -30.49 9.66 13.10
CA GLU A 327 -29.25 9.20 13.72
C GLU A 327 -29.44 7.77 14.24
N ALA A 328 -28.78 6.79 13.62
CA ALA A 328 -28.97 5.39 13.92
C ALA A 328 -27.72 4.56 13.63
N ALA A 329 -27.49 3.52 14.44
CA ALA A 329 -26.60 2.43 14.07
C ALA A 329 -27.15 1.68 12.85
N PHE A 330 -26.30 0.88 12.21
CA PHE A 330 -26.71 0.09 11.05
C PHE A 330 -27.90 -0.83 11.36
N ARG A 331 -28.90 -0.82 10.49
CA ARG A 331 -30.06 -1.72 10.51
C ARG A 331 -30.57 -1.98 9.09
N LYS A 332 -31.16 -3.16 8.87
CA LYS A 332 -31.50 -3.67 7.52
C LYS A 332 -32.72 -3.01 6.87
N ASP A 333 -33.56 -2.34 7.64
CA ASP A 333 -34.78 -1.65 7.17
C ASP A 333 -34.52 -0.24 6.63
N LEU A 334 -33.28 0.28 6.73
CA LEU A 334 -32.91 1.55 6.12
C LEU A 334 -33.04 1.50 4.60
N SER A 335 -33.22 2.65 3.96
CA SER A 335 -33.09 2.76 2.51
C SER A 335 -31.67 3.14 2.10
N VAL A 336 -31.07 4.07 2.85
CA VAL A 336 -29.69 4.51 2.68
C VAL A 336 -29.02 4.55 4.04
N PHE A 337 -27.79 4.04 4.14
CA PHE A 337 -26.96 4.15 5.33
C PHE A 337 -25.74 5.01 5.04
N VAL A 338 -25.51 6.01 5.89
CA VAL A 338 -24.37 6.94 5.82
C VAL A 338 -23.43 6.69 6.98
N CYS A 339 -22.19 6.30 6.70
CA CYS A 339 -21.22 5.91 7.72
C CYS A 339 -19.79 6.33 7.38
N THR A 340 -18.88 6.04 8.31
CA THR A 340 -17.45 6.27 8.12
C THR A 340 -16.69 4.97 7.84
N VAL A 341 -15.51 5.09 7.24
CA VAL A 341 -14.57 3.98 6.98
C VAL A 341 -13.91 3.40 8.24
N TRP A 342 -14.20 3.93 9.42
CA TRP A 342 -13.44 3.67 10.65
C TRP A 342 -13.89 2.44 11.44
N LYS A 343 -15.06 1.87 11.11
CA LYS A 343 -15.61 0.69 11.79
C LYS A 343 -15.95 -0.40 10.79
N ASP A 344 -15.72 -1.63 11.20
CA ASP A 344 -16.06 -2.87 10.49
C ASP A 344 -17.05 -3.71 11.28
N ASP A 345 -17.85 -3.07 12.14
CA ASP A 345 -19.03 -3.69 12.72
C ASP A 345 -20.00 -4.00 11.57
N HIS A 346 -20.48 -5.25 11.46
CA HIS A 346 -21.48 -5.66 10.47
C HIS A 346 -21.06 -5.68 8.98
N VAL A 347 -19.77 -5.86 8.63
CA VAL A 347 -19.30 -5.90 7.22
C VAL A 347 -20.18 -6.76 6.30
N GLU A 348 -20.42 -8.03 6.65
CA GLU A 348 -21.22 -8.94 5.83
C GLU A 348 -22.68 -8.47 5.69
N GLU A 349 -23.25 -7.93 6.77
CA GLU A 349 -24.63 -7.46 6.75
C GLU A 349 -24.81 -6.18 5.93
N MET A 350 -23.80 -5.29 5.92
CA MET A 350 -23.77 -4.11 5.07
C MET A 350 -23.62 -4.49 3.59
N GLN A 351 -22.76 -5.46 3.29
CA GLN A 351 -22.61 -6.00 1.94
C GLN A 351 -23.92 -6.63 1.45
N ASP A 352 -24.56 -7.44 2.28
CA ASP A 352 -25.88 -8.00 1.98
C ASP A 352 -26.95 -6.92 1.80
N PHE A 353 -26.97 -5.92 2.67
CA PHE A 353 -27.90 -4.81 2.59
C PHE A 353 -27.82 -4.10 1.24
N VAL A 354 -26.60 -3.78 0.78
CA VAL A 354 -26.41 -3.18 -0.55
C VAL A 354 -26.76 -4.20 -1.64
N ALA A 355 -26.29 -5.44 -1.55
CA ALA A 355 -26.57 -6.47 -2.55
C ALA A 355 -28.08 -6.68 -2.77
N GLU A 356 -28.89 -6.60 -1.71
CA GLU A 356 -30.34 -6.78 -1.74
C GLU A 356 -31.12 -5.51 -2.15
N GLY A 357 -30.45 -4.36 -2.29
CA GLY A 357 -31.05 -3.15 -2.86
C GLY A 357 -30.75 -1.84 -2.11
N GLY A 358 -30.13 -1.90 -0.93
CA GLY A 358 -29.81 -0.75 -0.10
C GLY A 358 -28.81 0.22 -0.74
N GLY A 359 -28.82 1.46 -0.27
CA GLY A 359 -27.84 2.48 -0.64
C GLY A 359 -26.79 2.68 0.45
N LEU A 360 -25.50 2.71 0.09
CA LEU A 360 -24.41 2.99 1.04
C LEU A 360 -23.66 4.26 0.64
N LEU A 361 -23.55 5.21 1.57
CA LEU A 361 -22.64 6.35 1.47
C LEU A 361 -21.58 6.23 2.56
N ILE A 362 -20.31 6.12 2.18
CA ILE A 362 -19.23 5.90 3.13
C ILE A 362 -18.12 6.95 2.95
N GLY A 363 -17.71 7.56 4.07
CA GLY A 363 -16.74 8.65 4.09
C GLY A 363 -15.50 8.35 4.92
N GLY A 364 -14.32 8.69 4.39
CA GLY A 364 -13.09 8.84 5.17
C GLY A 364 -11.82 8.45 4.42
N HIS A 365 -10.69 8.64 5.09
CA HIS A 365 -9.36 8.60 4.49
C HIS A 365 -8.49 7.50 5.13
N VAL A 366 -7.52 6.95 4.40
CA VAL A 366 -6.65 5.88 4.91
C VAL A 366 -5.20 6.31 5.11
N TRP A 367 -4.73 7.39 4.46
CA TRP A 367 -3.32 7.81 4.53
C TRP A 367 -2.82 8.00 5.97
N ASN A 368 -3.64 8.60 6.85
CA ASN A 368 -3.29 8.81 8.26
C ASN A 368 -3.26 7.49 9.05
N TRP A 369 -4.19 6.59 8.73
CA TRP A 369 -4.24 5.26 9.32
C TRP A 369 -3.01 4.44 8.92
N ALA A 370 -2.66 4.45 7.63
CA ALA A 370 -1.48 3.75 7.11
C ALA A 370 -0.18 4.28 7.73
N HIS A 371 -0.11 5.60 7.95
CA HIS A 371 1.02 6.22 8.64
C HIS A 371 1.14 5.78 10.11
N LYS A 372 0.02 5.59 10.82
CA LYS A 372 0.03 5.15 12.23
C LYS A 372 0.20 3.64 12.42
N ASN A 373 -0.10 2.84 11.40
CA ASN A 373 -0.14 1.38 11.46
C ASN A 373 0.91 0.76 10.53
N PHE A 374 2.19 1.14 10.73
CA PHE A 374 3.29 0.64 9.93
C PHE A 374 3.35 -0.89 9.91
N GLY A 375 3.39 -1.47 8.70
CA GLY A 375 3.48 -2.92 8.50
C GLY A 375 2.13 -3.64 8.42
N LEU A 376 1.01 -2.95 8.66
CA LEU A 376 -0.32 -3.45 8.29
C LEU A 376 -0.63 -3.10 6.83
N ASN A 377 -1.47 -3.90 6.20
CA ASN A 377 -1.90 -3.74 4.83
C ASN A 377 -3.24 -2.96 4.77
N PRO A 378 -3.25 -1.73 4.22
CA PRO A 378 -4.46 -0.90 4.14
C PRO A 378 -5.62 -1.54 3.37
N PHE A 379 -5.38 -2.52 2.50
CA PHE A 379 -6.45 -3.15 1.73
C PHE A 379 -7.13 -4.30 2.47
N THR A 380 -6.48 -4.91 3.47
CA THR A 380 -7.02 -6.05 4.23
C THR A 380 -7.32 -5.71 5.68
N ASP A 381 -6.54 -4.81 6.27
CA ASP A 381 -6.60 -4.53 7.71
C ASP A 381 -7.43 -3.28 8.03
N PHE A 382 -7.58 -2.35 7.07
CA PHE A 382 -8.39 -1.15 7.23
C PHE A 382 -9.89 -1.46 7.11
N SER A 383 -10.67 -1.06 8.11
CA SER A 383 -12.09 -1.38 8.23
C SER A 383 -12.93 -1.00 7.00
N GLY A 384 -12.76 0.21 6.45
CA GLY A 384 -13.53 0.66 5.27
C GLY A 384 -13.29 -0.20 4.02
N ASN A 385 -12.05 -0.66 3.81
CA ASN A 385 -11.73 -1.50 2.66
C ASN A 385 -12.31 -2.93 2.80
N LYS A 386 -12.49 -3.45 4.03
CA LYS A 386 -13.21 -4.72 4.24
C LYS A 386 -14.65 -4.67 3.70
N ILE A 387 -15.28 -3.50 3.74
CA ILE A 387 -16.62 -3.27 3.17
C ILE A 387 -16.53 -3.05 1.66
N LEU A 388 -15.70 -2.09 1.24
CA LEU A 388 -15.68 -1.55 -0.12
C LEU A 388 -15.07 -2.49 -1.18
N ASN A 389 -14.09 -3.33 -0.81
CA ASN A 389 -13.38 -4.17 -1.77
C ASN A 389 -14.32 -5.08 -2.59
N ARG A 390 -15.35 -5.65 -1.94
CA ARG A 390 -16.36 -6.48 -2.63
C ARG A 390 -17.24 -5.70 -3.61
N MET A 391 -17.32 -4.39 -3.40
CA MET A 391 -18.15 -3.46 -4.18
C MET A 391 -17.36 -2.82 -5.32
N GLY A 392 -16.11 -3.27 -5.57
CA GLY A 392 -15.30 -2.76 -6.67
C GLY A 392 -14.55 -1.45 -6.39
N LEU A 393 -14.45 -1.06 -5.12
CA LEU A 393 -13.86 0.21 -4.67
C LEU A 393 -12.87 -0.06 -3.53
N SER A 394 -11.79 0.72 -3.46
CA SER A 394 -10.91 0.77 -2.28
C SER A 394 -10.41 2.18 -2.05
N VAL A 395 -10.07 2.51 -0.81
CA VAL A 395 -9.39 3.75 -0.42
C VAL A 395 -7.90 3.47 -0.29
N MET A 396 -7.05 4.24 -0.98
CA MET A 396 -5.60 4.05 -1.06
C MET A 396 -4.83 5.02 -0.16
N PRO A 397 -3.64 4.66 0.34
CA PRO A 397 -2.81 5.56 1.16
C PRO A 397 -2.28 6.81 0.43
N ALA A 398 -2.35 6.83 -0.90
CA ALA A 398 -1.99 8.01 -1.69
C ALA A 398 -2.89 9.19 -1.32
N HIS A 399 -2.31 10.39 -1.20
CA HIS A 399 -3.03 11.59 -0.80
C HIS A 399 -3.37 12.49 -1.98
N ILE A 400 -4.53 13.12 -1.88
CA ILE A 400 -4.99 14.20 -2.75
C ILE A 400 -5.07 15.46 -1.88
N GLY A 401 -4.31 16.48 -2.28
CA GLY A 401 -4.22 17.74 -1.54
C GLY A 401 -5.52 18.56 -1.59
N GLU A 402 -5.56 19.62 -0.80
CA GLU A 402 -6.67 20.56 -0.82
C GLU A 402 -6.77 21.29 -2.18
N GLY A 403 -7.98 21.63 -2.60
CA GLY A 403 -8.19 22.33 -3.85
C GLY A 403 -9.64 22.39 -4.34
N PHE A 404 -9.82 23.08 -5.45
CA PHE A 404 -11.06 23.11 -6.22
C PHE A 404 -10.91 22.18 -7.42
N TYR A 405 -11.80 21.21 -7.52
CA TYR A 405 -11.77 20.21 -8.59
C TYR A 405 -13.01 20.34 -9.46
N LYS A 406 -12.82 20.54 -10.76
CA LYS A 406 -13.94 20.65 -11.70
C LYS A 406 -14.67 19.33 -11.81
N VAL A 407 -15.99 19.40 -12.03
CA VAL A 407 -16.76 18.19 -12.33
C VAL A 407 -16.30 17.58 -13.66
N PRO A 408 -16.18 16.25 -13.78
CA PRO A 408 -15.88 15.59 -15.04
C PRO A 408 -16.94 15.92 -16.09
N VAL A 409 -16.54 16.10 -17.35
CA VAL A 409 -17.47 16.34 -18.46
C VAL A 409 -17.97 14.99 -18.99
N PRO A 410 -19.27 14.65 -18.91
CA PRO A 410 -19.78 13.33 -19.30
C PRO A 410 -19.70 13.01 -20.81
N THR A 411 -19.20 13.92 -21.64
CA THR A 411 -19.12 13.79 -23.10
C THR A 411 -17.72 13.51 -23.64
N GLU A 412 -16.69 13.43 -22.78
CA GLU A 412 -15.35 13.00 -23.22
C GLU A 412 -15.36 11.48 -23.47
N THR A 413 -15.01 11.12 -24.71
CA THR A 413 -15.24 9.86 -25.42
C THR A 413 -14.47 8.64 -24.87
N GLU A 414 -14.86 7.44 -25.30
CA GLU A 414 -14.23 6.13 -25.02
C GLU A 414 -12.70 6.08 -25.18
N GLU A 415 -12.09 7.03 -25.89
CA GLU A 415 -10.64 7.10 -26.13
C GLU A 415 -9.82 7.53 -24.89
N ASP A 416 -10.44 8.24 -23.93
CA ASP A 416 -9.82 8.79 -22.71
C ASP A 416 -10.27 8.11 -21.40
N ASN A 417 -10.88 6.92 -21.50
CA ASN A 417 -11.38 6.21 -20.32
C ASN A 417 -10.24 5.75 -19.40
N ASN A 418 -9.97 6.56 -18.37
CA ASN A 418 -8.91 6.38 -17.37
C ASN A 418 -9.27 5.35 -16.28
N HIS A 419 -10.27 4.50 -16.51
CA HIS A 419 -10.63 3.42 -15.60
C HIS A 419 -9.58 2.31 -15.61
N PHE A 420 -9.16 1.87 -14.42
CA PHE A 420 -8.08 0.89 -14.21
C PHE A 420 -8.19 -0.34 -15.13
N ARG A 421 -9.39 -0.94 -15.21
CA ARG A 421 -9.62 -2.16 -16.00
C ARG A 421 -9.39 -1.91 -17.49
N HIS A 422 -9.89 -0.78 -18.00
CA HIS A 422 -9.77 -0.41 -19.41
C HIS A 422 -8.31 -0.17 -19.79
N VAL A 423 -7.58 0.60 -18.97
CA VAL A 423 -6.15 0.87 -19.19
C VAL A 423 -5.33 -0.43 -19.13
N LEU A 424 -5.61 -1.31 -18.16
CA LEU A 424 -4.98 -2.62 -18.07
C LEU A 424 -5.30 -3.52 -19.28
N SER A 425 -6.55 -3.52 -19.75
CA SER A 425 -7.00 -4.26 -20.93
C SER A 425 -6.24 -3.82 -22.19
N ARG A 426 -6.14 -2.51 -22.42
CA ARG A 426 -5.36 -1.94 -23.53
C ARG A 426 -3.90 -2.36 -23.45
N PHE A 427 -3.27 -2.18 -22.29
CA PHE A 427 -1.88 -2.57 -22.07
C PHE A 427 -1.67 -4.08 -22.33
N ALA A 428 -2.49 -4.95 -21.75
CA ALA A 428 -2.45 -6.39 -21.96
C ALA A 428 -2.65 -6.76 -23.45
N GLY A 429 -3.56 -6.08 -24.14
CA GLY A 429 -3.81 -6.26 -25.57
C GLY A 429 -2.59 -5.92 -26.43
N ARG A 430 -1.94 -4.78 -26.18
CA ARG A 430 -0.69 -4.38 -26.87
C ARG A 430 0.41 -5.42 -26.64
N VAL A 431 0.62 -5.81 -25.39
CA VAL A 431 1.60 -6.84 -25.00
C VAL A 431 1.30 -8.18 -25.67
N THR A 432 0.02 -8.55 -25.77
CA THR A 432 -0.40 -9.78 -26.44
C THR A 432 -0.09 -9.73 -27.94
N LYS A 433 -0.31 -8.58 -28.60
CA LYS A 433 -0.10 -8.39 -30.04
C LYS A 433 1.34 -8.02 -30.44
N GLY A 434 2.19 -7.65 -29.49
CA GLY A 434 3.55 -7.19 -29.76
C GLY A 434 3.62 -5.77 -30.32
N GLU A 435 2.64 -4.93 -30.01
CA GLU A 435 2.53 -3.54 -30.47
C GLU A 435 3.30 -2.58 -29.53
N GLU A 436 3.82 -1.48 -30.08
CA GLU A 436 4.43 -0.40 -29.30
C GLU A 436 3.37 0.48 -28.60
N LEU A 437 3.77 1.13 -27.50
CA LEU A 437 2.90 2.03 -26.72
C LEU A 437 2.96 3.44 -27.30
N PRO A 438 1.83 4.05 -27.70
CA PRO A 438 1.78 5.44 -28.12
C PRO A 438 2.18 6.41 -26.98
N THR A 439 2.80 7.55 -27.32
CA THR A 439 3.27 8.55 -26.34
C THR A 439 2.17 9.11 -25.42
N HIS A 440 0.91 9.19 -25.87
CA HIS A 440 -0.20 9.63 -25.02
C HIS A 440 -0.58 8.60 -23.94
N GLU A 441 -0.42 7.30 -24.23
CA GLU A 441 -0.67 6.20 -23.27
C GLU A 441 0.47 6.07 -22.25
N GLU A 442 1.69 6.54 -22.55
CA GLU A 442 2.82 6.48 -21.62
C GLU A 442 2.52 7.18 -20.28
N LYS A 443 1.79 8.30 -20.33
CA LYS A 443 1.39 9.04 -19.12
C LYS A 443 0.45 8.21 -18.22
N GLN A 444 -0.38 7.34 -18.81
CA GLN A 444 -1.28 6.46 -18.08
C GLN A 444 -0.53 5.30 -17.39
N LEU A 445 0.69 4.95 -17.84
CA LEU A 445 1.46 3.86 -17.24
C LEU A 445 1.85 4.14 -15.79
N LYS A 446 2.14 5.38 -15.42
CA LYS A 446 2.46 5.73 -14.02
C LYS A 446 1.27 5.47 -13.09
N LYS A 447 0.06 5.82 -13.56
CA LYS A 447 -1.18 5.55 -12.84
C LYS A 447 -1.45 4.04 -12.80
N LEU A 448 -1.34 3.36 -13.93
CA LEU A 448 -1.53 1.90 -14.03
C LEU A 448 -0.55 1.13 -13.12
N GLU A 449 0.72 1.55 -13.04
CA GLU A 449 1.72 0.99 -12.12
C GLU A 449 1.22 1.05 -10.67
N MET A 450 0.76 2.22 -10.23
CA MET A 450 0.25 2.42 -8.88
C MET A 450 -1.04 1.61 -8.64
N GLU A 451 -1.99 1.63 -9.57
CA GLU A 451 -3.26 0.89 -9.43
C GLU A 451 -3.03 -0.63 -9.43
N CYS A 452 -2.13 -1.16 -10.27
CA CYS A 452 -1.78 -2.58 -10.28
C CYS A 452 -1.14 -3.02 -8.96
N THR A 453 -0.16 -2.26 -8.46
CA THR A 453 0.54 -2.62 -7.21
C THR A 453 -0.42 -2.59 -6.02
N ASN A 454 -1.26 -1.56 -5.91
CA ASN A 454 -2.29 -1.46 -4.87
C ASN A 454 -3.38 -2.54 -5.00
N PHE A 455 -3.86 -2.82 -6.23
CA PHE A 455 -4.84 -3.88 -6.46
C PHE A 455 -4.31 -5.24 -5.97
N LEU A 456 -3.05 -5.56 -6.25
CA LEU A 456 -2.44 -6.82 -5.83
C LEU A 456 -2.34 -6.96 -4.30
N MET A 457 -2.19 -5.85 -3.57
CA MET A 457 -2.18 -5.86 -2.11
C MET A 457 -3.52 -6.30 -1.49
N MET A 458 -4.63 -6.27 -2.22
CA MET A 458 -5.92 -6.76 -1.70
C MET A 458 -5.91 -8.25 -1.32
N LYS A 459 -5.03 -9.06 -1.94
CA LYS A 459 -4.90 -10.51 -1.69
C LYS A 459 -6.24 -11.26 -1.68
N ALA A 460 -7.18 -10.84 -2.52
CA ALA A 460 -8.55 -11.32 -2.54
C ALA A 460 -8.67 -12.67 -3.29
N TYR A 461 -7.93 -13.70 -2.88
CA TYR A 461 -7.89 -15.02 -3.54
C TYR A 461 -9.23 -15.76 -3.55
N GLY A 462 -10.17 -15.37 -2.69
CA GLY A 462 -11.56 -15.85 -2.72
C GLY A 462 -12.38 -15.28 -3.87
N SER A 463 -11.93 -14.19 -4.52
CA SER A 463 -12.61 -13.50 -5.60
C SER A 463 -12.09 -13.96 -6.96
N HIS A 464 -12.98 -14.39 -7.87
CA HIS A 464 -12.60 -14.73 -9.23
C HIS A 464 -12.08 -13.51 -10.00
N SER A 465 -12.70 -12.33 -9.82
CA SER A 465 -12.27 -11.08 -10.46
C SER A 465 -10.81 -10.73 -10.11
N TYR A 466 -10.43 -10.86 -8.84
CA TYR A 466 -9.04 -10.67 -8.41
C TYR A 466 -8.08 -11.68 -9.05
N LYS A 467 -8.42 -12.97 -8.98
CA LYS A 467 -7.61 -14.05 -9.59
C LYS A 467 -7.41 -13.87 -11.09
N HIS A 468 -8.45 -13.40 -11.79
CA HIS A 468 -8.41 -13.15 -13.22
C HIS A 468 -7.43 -12.01 -13.56
N VAL A 469 -7.49 -10.89 -12.85
CA VAL A 469 -6.52 -9.79 -13.00
C VAL A 469 -5.10 -10.25 -12.65
N LEU A 470 -4.92 -10.98 -11.54
CA LEU A 470 -3.62 -11.55 -11.17
C LEU A 470 -3.07 -12.48 -12.27
N SER A 471 -3.91 -13.31 -12.89
CA SER A 471 -3.50 -14.18 -14.00
C SER A 471 -3.02 -13.36 -15.19
N ILE A 472 -3.73 -12.30 -15.58
CA ILE A 472 -3.33 -11.42 -16.69
C ILE A 472 -1.99 -10.75 -16.39
N LEU A 473 -1.81 -10.20 -15.19
CA LEU A 473 -0.55 -9.59 -14.78
C LEU A 473 0.59 -10.62 -14.75
N THR A 474 0.32 -11.84 -14.31
CA THR A 474 1.27 -12.96 -14.34
C THR A 474 1.68 -13.31 -15.77
N ASP A 475 0.73 -13.39 -16.71
CA ASP A 475 1.00 -13.67 -18.11
C ASP A 475 1.82 -12.55 -18.77
N ILE A 476 1.53 -11.29 -18.45
CA ILE A 476 2.33 -10.14 -18.86
C ILE A 476 3.76 -10.26 -18.34
N SER A 477 3.94 -10.54 -17.04
CA SER A 477 5.26 -10.72 -16.42
C SER A 477 6.03 -11.88 -17.03
N LYS A 478 5.38 -13.02 -17.34
CA LYS A 478 6.02 -14.15 -18.03
C LYS A 478 6.40 -13.82 -19.47
N LYS A 479 5.56 -13.06 -20.18
CA LYS A 479 5.78 -12.75 -21.59
C LYS A 479 6.88 -11.69 -21.80
N LEU A 480 6.87 -10.64 -21.00
CA LEU A 480 7.83 -9.53 -21.13
C LEU A 480 9.07 -9.71 -20.26
N GLY A 481 8.96 -10.48 -19.17
CA GLY A 481 9.95 -10.49 -18.10
C GLY A 481 9.96 -9.19 -17.31
N MET A 482 10.87 -9.13 -16.33
CA MET A 482 11.16 -7.91 -15.58
C MET A 482 12.52 -7.35 -16.02
N PRO A 483 12.71 -6.01 -16.08
CA PRO A 483 14.02 -5.43 -16.36
C PRO A 483 15.04 -5.85 -15.30
N GLN A 484 16.24 -6.25 -15.75
CA GLN A 484 17.36 -6.62 -14.88
C GLN A 484 18.08 -5.36 -14.39
N VAL A 485 17.41 -4.63 -13.50
CA VAL A 485 17.83 -3.31 -13.03
C VAL A 485 19.15 -3.38 -12.25
N SER A 486 20.07 -2.46 -12.55
CA SER A 486 21.34 -2.29 -11.83
C SER A 486 21.93 -0.90 -12.11
N VAL A 487 23.02 -0.54 -11.45
CA VAL A 487 23.77 0.70 -11.77
C VAL A 487 24.19 0.77 -13.24
N LYS A 488 24.54 -0.38 -13.84
CA LYS A 488 24.95 -0.46 -15.26
C LYS A 488 23.75 -0.46 -16.22
N ASN A 489 22.60 -0.94 -15.76
CA ASN A 489 21.36 -1.03 -16.53
C ASN A 489 20.22 -0.34 -15.76
N PRO A 490 20.24 1.00 -15.64
CA PRO A 490 19.18 1.72 -14.95
C PRO A 490 17.88 1.72 -15.75
N VAL A 491 16.75 1.63 -15.04
CA VAL A 491 15.41 1.76 -15.60
C VAL A 491 15.05 3.24 -15.71
N LYS A 492 14.72 3.69 -16.93
CA LYS A 492 14.42 5.10 -17.24
C LYS A 492 13.04 5.31 -17.85
N ASN A 493 12.56 4.36 -18.66
CA ASN A 493 11.26 4.48 -19.33
C ASN A 493 10.12 3.96 -18.44
N LEU A 494 8.91 4.49 -18.62
CA LEU A 494 7.75 4.18 -17.77
C LEU A 494 7.27 2.72 -17.89
N LYS A 495 7.45 2.09 -19.06
CA LYS A 495 7.09 0.67 -19.26
C LYS A 495 7.93 -0.24 -18.36
N ASP A 496 9.25 -0.07 -18.37
CA ASP A 496 10.16 -0.89 -17.56
C ASP A 496 9.98 -0.60 -16.06
N ARG A 497 9.66 0.65 -15.68
CA ARG A 497 9.28 0.97 -14.29
C ARG A 497 8.03 0.22 -13.87
N LEU A 498 7.00 0.23 -14.71
CA LEU A 498 5.77 -0.53 -14.47
C LEU A 498 6.09 -2.02 -14.32
N LEU A 499 6.86 -2.61 -15.23
CA LEU A 499 7.22 -4.04 -15.17
C LEU A 499 8.04 -4.39 -13.92
N LEU A 500 8.93 -3.49 -13.47
CA LEU A 500 9.72 -3.67 -12.24
C LEU A 500 8.83 -3.68 -10.99
N SER A 501 7.95 -2.69 -10.86
CA SER A 501 7.05 -2.56 -9.70
C SER A 501 5.97 -3.65 -9.71
N VAL A 502 5.29 -3.87 -10.84
CA VAL A 502 4.24 -4.87 -10.97
C VAL A 502 4.82 -6.28 -10.88
N GLY A 503 5.97 -6.57 -11.50
CA GLY A 503 6.63 -7.87 -11.40
C GLY A 503 6.97 -8.25 -9.95
N THR A 504 7.41 -7.26 -9.15
CA THR A 504 7.66 -7.44 -7.71
C THR A 504 6.39 -7.80 -6.94
N GLU A 505 5.29 -7.07 -7.17
CA GLU A 505 4.03 -7.32 -6.45
C GLU A 505 3.31 -8.57 -6.95
N VAL A 506 3.42 -8.92 -8.23
CA VAL A 506 2.90 -10.19 -8.78
C VAL A 506 3.61 -11.36 -8.13
N TYR A 507 4.93 -11.29 -7.92
CA TYR A 507 5.67 -12.32 -7.20
C TYR A 507 5.13 -12.54 -5.78
N LYS A 508 4.87 -11.46 -5.04
CA LYS A 508 4.29 -11.53 -3.68
C LYS A 508 2.87 -12.06 -3.66
N ALA A 509 2.08 -11.73 -4.69
CA ALA A 509 0.70 -12.15 -4.81
C ALA A 509 0.55 -13.55 -5.41
N SER A 510 1.56 -14.08 -6.10
CA SER A 510 1.51 -15.38 -6.79
C SER A 510 1.23 -16.51 -5.81
N LEU A 511 0.38 -17.46 -6.23
CA LEU A 511 0.18 -18.73 -5.52
C LEU A 511 1.33 -19.72 -5.77
N ASP A 512 2.13 -19.48 -6.81
CA ASP A 512 3.32 -20.24 -7.17
C ASP A 512 4.43 -19.26 -7.57
N PRO A 513 5.11 -18.65 -6.58
CA PRO A 513 6.18 -17.67 -6.83
C PRO A 513 7.39 -18.31 -7.52
N ASP A 514 7.68 -19.59 -7.25
CA ASP A 514 8.83 -20.30 -7.83
C ASP A 514 8.70 -20.47 -9.35
N ALA A 515 7.49 -20.78 -9.85
CA ALA A 515 7.25 -20.88 -11.28
C ALA A 515 7.39 -19.52 -12.01
N LEU A 516 7.28 -18.41 -11.28
CA LEU A 516 7.42 -17.05 -11.83
C LEU A 516 8.86 -16.53 -11.76
N LEU A 517 9.63 -16.97 -10.76
CA LEU A 517 10.96 -16.47 -10.44
C LEU A 517 11.91 -16.37 -11.67
N PRO A 518 12.02 -17.39 -12.56
CA PRO A 518 12.92 -17.33 -13.73
C PRO A 518 12.58 -16.25 -14.76
N TYR A 519 11.34 -15.75 -14.76
CA TYR A 519 10.90 -14.67 -15.64
C TYR A 519 11.21 -13.28 -15.07
N LEU A 520 11.33 -13.20 -13.75
CA LEU A 520 11.56 -11.94 -13.02
C LEU A 520 13.04 -11.67 -12.82
N ILE A 521 13.78 -12.64 -12.29
CA ILE A 521 15.22 -12.50 -12.05
C ILE A 521 15.95 -13.51 -12.92
N LYS A 522 16.79 -12.99 -13.80
CA LYS A 522 17.69 -13.80 -14.61
C LYS A 522 18.96 -14.06 -13.81
N ASP A 523 19.54 -15.24 -13.98
CA ASP A 523 20.86 -15.59 -13.45
C ASP A 523 20.98 -15.46 -11.91
N ILE A 524 20.06 -16.08 -11.16
CA ILE A 524 20.14 -16.13 -9.69
C ILE A 524 21.40 -16.88 -9.27
N PRO A 525 22.27 -16.28 -8.43
CA PRO A 525 23.50 -16.93 -8.00
C PRO A 525 23.20 -18.14 -7.12
N VAL A 526 23.81 -19.27 -7.45
CA VAL A 526 23.78 -20.48 -6.61
C VAL A 526 24.80 -20.30 -5.48
N LEU A 527 24.34 -19.96 -4.29
CA LEU A 527 25.18 -19.77 -3.12
C LEU A 527 25.11 -21.00 -2.19
N PRO A 528 26.22 -21.42 -1.56
CA PRO A 528 26.22 -22.50 -0.59
C PRO A 528 25.32 -22.18 0.61
N VAL A 529 24.46 -23.14 0.97
CA VAL A 529 23.53 -22.99 2.09
C VAL A 529 24.09 -23.61 3.36
N VAL A 530 23.87 -22.92 4.49
CA VAL A 530 24.02 -23.45 5.85
C VAL A 530 22.68 -23.92 6.36
N LYS A 531 22.69 -24.93 7.24
CA LYS A 531 21.48 -25.57 7.77
C LYS A 531 21.36 -25.42 9.29
N ASP A 532 20.13 -25.38 9.77
CA ASP A 532 19.76 -25.42 11.19
C ASP A 532 20.54 -24.44 12.08
N GLN A 533 20.74 -23.22 11.58
CA GLN A 533 21.48 -22.19 12.29
C GLN A 533 20.68 -21.72 13.51
N ARG A 534 21.32 -21.69 14.68
CA ARG A 534 20.71 -21.29 15.95
C ARG A 534 21.22 -19.92 16.35
N ILE A 535 20.31 -18.96 16.43
CA ILE A 535 20.62 -17.56 16.75
C ILE A 535 20.09 -17.29 18.16
N ARG A 536 21.00 -16.96 19.07
CA ARG A 536 20.64 -16.58 20.43
C ARG A 536 20.34 -15.08 20.49
N ILE A 537 19.11 -14.73 20.86
CA ILE A 537 18.65 -13.34 20.97
C ILE A 537 18.69 -12.87 22.42
N THR A 538 19.30 -11.72 22.64
CA THR A 538 19.24 -10.98 23.91
C THR A 538 19.03 -9.52 23.57
N VAL A 539 17.92 -8.95 24.01
CA VAL A 539 17.52 -7.58 23.68
C VAL A 539 16.86 -6.93 24.89
N ASN A 540 17.11 -5.64 25.07
CA ASN A 540 16.46 -4.79 26.06
C ASN A 540 16.17 -3.45 25.40
N THR A 541 15.08 -3.38 24.64
CA THR A 541 14.70 -2.16 23.94
C THR A 541 14.08 -1.18 24.93
N ALA A 542 14.56 0.06 24.90
CA ALA A 542 13.96 1.17 25.63
C ALA A 542 12.68 1.62 24.90
N ASP A 543 12.51 2.90 24.63
CA ASP A 543 11.36 3.46 23.90
C ASP A 543 11.42 3.30 22.37
N GLU A 544 12.49 2.71 21.83
CA GLU A 544 12.70 2.52 20.40
C GLU A 544 12.71 1.04 19.97
N ASN A 545 12.48 0.78 18.68
CA ASN A 545 12.65 -0.56 18.10
C ASN A 545 14.12 -0.85 17.81
N GLU A 546 14.54 -2.12 17.88
CA GLU A 546 15.93 -2.53 17.63
C GLU A 546 16.00 -3.66 16.60
N TRP A 547 16.93 -3.56 15.66
CA TRP A 547 17.22 -4.61 14.69
C TRP A 547 18.34 -5.51 15.21
N ILE A 548 18.08 -6.81 15.28
CA ILE A 548 19.02 -7.85 15.66
C ILE A 548 19.54 -8.52 14.39
N SER A 549 20.84 -8.38 14.14
CA SER A 549 21.54 -9.02 13.03
C SER A 549 21.67 -10.53 13.28
N THR A 550 21.51 -11.32 12.21
CA THR A 550 21.59 -12.78 12.29
C THR A 550 22.87 -13.36 11.69
N GLY A 551 23.58 -12.56 10.87
CA GLY A 551 24.70 -13.05 10.04
C GLY A 551 24.26 -13.98 8.91
N LEU A 552 22.96 -14.02 8.59
CA LEU A 552 22.38 -14.90 7.57
C LEU A 552 21.74 -14.07 6.45
N TYR A 553 21.76 -14.65 5.24
CA TYR A 553 21.25 -14.07 4.00
C TYR A 553 20.33 -15.08 3.30
N LEU A 554 19.27 -14.58 2.66
CA LEU A 554 18.47 -15.36 1.70
C LEU A 554 18.81 -14.92 0.28
N SER A 555 19.10 -15.88 -0.59
CA SER A 555 19.22 -15.63 -2.02
C SER A 555 17.90 -15.12 -2.62
N PRO A 556 17.95 -14.43 -3.79
CA PRO A 556 16.74 -14.01 -4.49
C PRO A 556 15.72 -15.14 -4.64
N GLY A 557 14.50 -14.91 -4.14
CA GLY A 557 13.39 -15.86 -4.17
C GLY A 557 13.53 -17.09 -3.25
N MET A 558 14.61 -17.20 -2.47
CA MET A 558 14.80 -18.30 -1.52
C MET A 558 13.83 -18.17 -0.34
N GLU A 559 13.12 -19.25 -0.04
CA GLU A 559 12.27 -19.37 1.15
C GLU A 559 12.96 -20.13 2.30
N THR A 560 12.58 -19.80 3.53
CA THR A 560 12.99 -20.53 4.74
C THR A 560 11.91 -20.51 5.83
N GLU A 561 11.82 -21.58 6.61
CA GLU A 561 10.92 -21.67 7.77
C GLU A 561 11.62 -21.16 9.02
N MET A 562 11.34 -19.93 9.45
CA MET A 562 11.84 -19.39 10.71
C MET A 562 11.13 -20.07 11.89
N ILE A 563 11.90 -20.69 12.78
CA ILE A 563 11.39 -21.29 14.03
C ILE A 563 11.69 -20.31 15.17
N LEU A 564 10.63 -19.76 15.74
CA LEU A 564 10.64 -18.60 16.63
C LEU A 564 10.19 -19.03 18.04
N PRO A 565 10.77 -18.44 19.11
CA PRO A 565 10.40 -18.80 20.47
C PRO A 565 9.01 -18.25 20.82
N ALA A 566 8.22 -19.03 21.57
CA ALA A 566 6.83 -18.69 21.90
C ALA A 566 6.67 -17.31 22.60
N ASN A 567 7.70 -16.84 23.30
CA ASN A 567 7.67 -15.57 24.03
C ASN A 567 7.72 -14.31 23.14
N ILE A 568 8.01 -14.43 21.83
CA ILE A 568 7.96 -13.31 20.87
C ILE A 568 6.77 -13.37 19.91
N VAL A 569 6.01 -14.46 19.92
CA VAL A 569 4.86 -14.70 19.05
C VAL A 569 3.68 -13.79 19.43
N ASN A 570 3.12 -13.08 18.44
CA ASN A 570 2.05 -12.08 18.63
C ASN A 570 2.44 -10.96 19.61
N LYS A 571 3.71 -10.58 19.64
CA LYS A 571 4.26 -9.50 20.49
C LYS A 571 4.80 -8.32 19.68
N ASN A 572 4.26 -8.07 18.48
CA ASN A 572 4.69 -7.00 17.55
C ASN A 572 6.14 -7.11 17.04
N TRP A 573 6.78 -8.27 17.22
CA TRP A 573 8.04 -8.57 16.56
C TRP A 573 7.83 -8.73 15.05
N THR A 574 8.84 -8.37 14.27
CA THR A 574 8.84 -8.63 12.82
C THR A 574 10.15 -9.27 12.39
N ILE A 575 10.08 -10.18 11.41
CA ILE A 575 11.26 -10.64 10.66
C ILE A 575 11.40 -9.71 9.46
N GLN A 576 12.61 -9.24 9.19
CA GLN A 576 12.90 -8.41 8.01
C GLN A 576 13.93 -9.11 7.13
N ILE A 577 13.71 -9.09 5.81
CA ILE A 577 14.66 -9.56 4.80
C ILE A 577 15.05 -8.36 3.93
N GLY A 578 16.34 -8.00 3.95
CA GLY A 578 16.89 -6.80 3.30
C GLY A 578 17.31 -5.75 4.33
N CYS A 579 18.44 -5.06 4.10
CA CYS A 579 19.01 -4.07 5.01
C CYS A 579 18.50 -2.65 4.77
N GLN A 580 17.94 -2.38 3.58
CA GLN A 580 17.48 -1.07 3.15
C GLN A 580 16.16 -0.67 3.81
N THR A 581 15.93 0.63 3.99
CA THR A 581 14.63 1.20 4.40
C THR A 581 13.96 2.04 3.34
N ASP A 582 14.72 2.46 2.33
CA ASP A 582 14.30 3.46 1.36
C ASP A 582 13.27 2.92 0.37
N TYR A 583 12.34 3.81 0.02
CA TYR A 583 11.46 3.69 -1.13
C TYR A 583 11.87 4.73 -2.18
N LEU A 584 12.23 4.29 -3.38
CA LEU A 584 12.77 5.18 -4.41
C LEU A 584 11.68 5.80 -5.29
N GLU A 585 11.66 7.13 -5.33
CA GLU A 585 10.76 7.93 -6.17
C GLU A 585 11.46 8.67 -7.32
N HIS A 586 12.76 8.43 -7.53
CA HIS A 586 13.54 8.99 -8.64
C HIS A 586 12.95 8.64 -10.01
N ASP A 587 13.19 9.48 -11.02
CA ASP A 587 12.85 9.23 -12.43
C ASP A 587 13.72 8.13 -13.07
N GLU A 588 14.96 7.97 -12.60
CA GLU A 588 15.86 6.88 -12.97
C GLU A 588 16.04 5.92 -11.78
N LEU A 589 15.79 4.63 -11.98
CA LEU A 589 15.93 3.58 -10.97
C LEU A 589 17.12 2.67 -11.28
N LYS A 590 18.10 2.60 -10.37
CA LYS A 590 19.29 1.72 -10.42
C LYS A 590 19.10 0.43 -9.61
N ARG A 591 18.01 0.35 -8.86
CA ARG A 591 17.48 -0.87 -8.22
C ARG A 591 15.95 -0.77 -8.13
N ALA A 592 15.29 -1.84 -7.69
CA ALA A 592 13.86 -1.80 -7.38
C ALA A 592 13.54 -0.73 -6.32
N ARG A 593 12.31 -0.20 -6.37
CA ARG A 593 11.87 0.91 -5.50
C ARG A 593 12.03 0.56 -4.02
N SER A 594 11.65 -0.66 -3.66
CA SER A 594 11.92 -1.27 -2.38
C SER A 594 12.44 -2.68 -2.60
N VAL A 595 13.43 -3.08 -1.78
CA VAL A 595 14.05 -4.41 -1.80
C VAL A 595 13.93 -5.10 -0.44
N ARG A 596 13.03 -4.61 0.42
CA ARG A 596 12.85 -5.07 1.79
C ARG A 596 11.47 -5.67 2.00
N GLU A 597 11.42 -6.84 2.62
CA GLU A 597 10.17 -7.47 3.08
C GLU A 597 10.14 -7.57 4.61
N ARG A 598 8.94 -7.42 5.20
CA ARG A 598 8.71 -7.61 6.64
C ARG A 598 7.56 -8.56 6.89
N PHE A 599 7.75 -9.47 7.84
CA PHE A 599 6.79 -10.49 8.26
C PHE A 599 6.50 -10.31 9.75
N PRO A 600 5.26 -9.95 10.15
CA PRO A 600 4.87 -9.94 11.55
C PRO A 600 4.99 -11.34 12.16
N VAL A 601 5.56 -11.45 13.36
CA VAL A 601 5.75 -12.74 14.02
C VAL A 601 4.44 -13.19 14.68
N THR A 602 3.67 -14.03 13.97
CA THR A 602 2.31 -14.46 14.37
C THR A 602 2.20 -15.93 14.78
N ALA A 603 3.21 -16.74 14.47
CA ALA A 603 3.29 -18.15 14.83
C ALA A 603 4.74 -18.55 15.18
N GLU A 604 4.92 -19.67 15.88
CA GLU A 604 6.26 -20.22 16.20
C GLU A 604 7.00 -20.74 14.95
N LYS A 605 6.28 -21.02 13.87
CA LYS A 605 6.86 -21.43 12.58
C LYS A 605 6.30 -20.56 11.48
N MET A 606 7.16 -19.90 10.74
CA MET A 606 6.77 -18.96 9.70
C MET A 606 7.64 -19.11 8.46
N GLN A 607 7.02 -19.24 7.29
CA GLN A 607 7.72 -19.12 6.02
C GLN A 607 8.01 -17.65 5.73
N VAL A 608 9.25 -17.36 5.36
CA VAL A 608 9.69 -16.01 4.97
C VAL A 608 10.55 -16.10 3.71
N TRP A 609 10.43 -15.08 2.85
CA TRP A 609 11.16 -14.99 1.58
C TRP A 609 11.18 -13.55 1.07
N ASN A 610 12.01 -13.25 0.09
CA ASN A 610 12.03 -11.96 -0.61
C ASN A 610 12.49 -12.19 -2.06
N LEU A 611 11.78 -11.62 -3.04
CA LEU A 611 12.16 -11.69 -4.45
C LEU A 611 13.63 -11.30 -4.65
N TRP A 612 14.07 -10.24 -3.99
CA TRP A 612 15.40 -9.66 -4.14
C TRP A 612 16.47 -10.33 -3.26
N GLY A 613 16.06 -11.23 -2.37
CA GLY A 613 16.91 -11.74 -1.30
C GLY A 613 17.23 -10.66 -0.27
N GLY A 614 18.16 -10.95 0.64
CA GLY A 614 18.58 -9.98 1.64
C GLY A 614 19.08 -10.61 2.94
N LEU A 615 19.76 -9.80 3.75
CA LEU A 615 20.12 -10.17 5.12
C LEU A 615 18.85 -10.37 5.96
N ILE A 616 18.86 -11.35 6.85
CA ILE A 616 17.76 -11.68 7.75
C ILE A 616 17.95 -10.91 9.06
N TYR A 617 16.91 -10.23 9.52
CA TYR A 617 16.89 -9.51 10.80
C TYR A 617 15.67 -9.90 11.61
N LEU A 618 15.82 -9.86 12.94
CA LEU A 618 14.68 -9.79 13.86
C LEU A 618 14.55 -8.35 14.34
N VAL A 619 13.35 -7.77 14.27
CA VAL A 619 13.08 -6.41 14.73
C VAL A 619 12.26 -6.52 16.01
N ALA A 620 12.90 -6.20 17.13
CA ALA A 620 12.28 -6.11 18.44
C ALA A 620 11.52 -4.78 18.56
N PRO A 621 10.26 -4.78 19.03
CA PRO A 621 9.51 -3.56 19.24
C PRO A 621 10.01 -2.81 20.49
N PRO A 622 9.60 -1.54 20.70
CA PRO A 622 9.88 -0.83 21.95
C PRO A 622 9.44 -1.58 23.21
N ASN A 623 10.07 -1.28 24.34
CA ASN A 623 9.78 -1.79 25.68
C ASN A 623 9.82 -3.33 25.76
N THR A 624 10.77 -3.95 25.07
CA THR A 624 10.92 -5.39 24.95
C THR A 624 12.18 -5.86 25.65
N LYS A 625 12.02 -6.82 26.56
CA LYS A 625 13.12 -7.51 27.20
C LYS A 625 13.05 -9.01 26.94
N VAL A 626 14.06 -9.55 26.26
CA VAL A 626 14.22 -10.99 26.01
C VAL A 626 15.67 -11.36 26.30
N GLU A 627 15.89 -12.40 27.09
CA GLU A 627 17.24 -12.87 27.44
C GLU A 627 17.42 -14.33 26.98
N GLY A 628 18.41 -14.55 26.13
CA GLY A 628 18.88 -15.87 25.73
C GLY A 628 17.87 -16.76 24.99
N ALA A 629 16.80 -16.22 24.41
CA ALA A 629 15.89 -17.01 23.59
C ALA A 629 16.59 -17.43 22.28
N GLU A 630 16.11 -18.51 21.66
CA GLU A 630 16.73 -19.08 20.47
C GLU A 630 15.77 -19.02 19.29
N VAL A 631 16.27 -18.57 18.14
CA VAL A 631 15.62 -18.64 16.84
C VAL A 631 16.40 -19.63 15.99
N VAL A 632 15.70 -20.53 15.29
CA VAL A 632 16.33 -21.50 14.38
C VAL A 632 15.98 -21.14 12.94
N VAL A 633 17.01 -21.11 12.09
CA VAL A 633 16.91 -20.87 10.64
C VAL A 633 17.39 -22.15 9.92
N PRO A 634 16.46 -23.01 9.47
CA PRO A 634 16.78 -24.31 8.87
C PRO A 634 17.61 -24.22 7.60
N MET A 635 17.46 -23.14 6.81
CA MET A 635 18.16 -22.97 5.55
C MET A 635 18.41 -21.48 5.27
N ALA A 636 19.67 -21.10 5.08
CA ALA A 636 20.08 -19.76 4.69
C ALA A 636 21.50 -19.79 4.10
N VAL A 637 22.04 -18.64 3.73
CA VAL A 637 23.41 -18.43 3.28
C VAL A 637 24.17 -17.66 4.36
N SER A 638 25.40 -18.05 4.68
CA SER A 638 26.23 -17.30 5.63
C SER A 638 26.66 -15.96 5.02
N ALA A 639 26.54 -14.88 5.79
CA ALA A 639 27.10 -13.58 5.46
C ALA A 639 28.40 -13.32 6.23
N PRO A 640 29.33 -12.50 5.70
CA PRO A 640 30.43 -11.99 6.51
C PRO A 640 29.87 -11.15 7.65
N TYR A 641 29.96 -11.67 8.88
CA TYR A 641 29.44 -11.01 10.06
C TYR A 641 30.49 -10.99 11.16
N TYR A 642 30.99 -9.80 11.45
CA TYR A 642 31.94 -9.55 12.53
C TYR A 642 31.22 -8.92 13.72
N LYS A 643 31.41 -9.48 14.91
CA LYS A 643 30.88 -8.93 16.15
C LYS A 643 32.02 -8.67 17.13
N SER A 644 32.23 -7.41 17.47
CA SER A 644 33.29 -6.98 18.39
C SER A 644 33.20 -7.72 19.72
N GLY A 645 34.34 -8.22 20.21
CA GLY A 645 34.45 -8.99 21.46
C GLY A 645 33.90 -10.42 21.40
N VAL A 646 33.31 -10.85 20.27
CA VAL A 646 32.77 -12.21 20.09
C VAL A 646 33.50 -12.95 18.98
N THR A 647 33.66 -12.33 17.81
CA THR A 647 34.34 -12.94 16.65
C THR A 647 35.85 -12.92 16.86
N THR A 648 36.50 -14.09 16.86
CA THR A 648 37.97 -14.17 16.95
C THR A 648 38.64 -13.87 15.61
N ALA A 649 39.95 -13.62 15.62
CA ALA A 649 40.72 -13.39 14.38
C ALA A 649 40.66 -14.60 13.44
N ASP A 650 40.74 -15.83 13.98
CA ASP A 650 40.65 -17.07 13.20
C ASP A 650 39.25 -17.26 12.62
N ASP A 651 38.19 -16.96 13.38
CA ASP A 651 36.82 -16.97 12.87
C ASP A 651 36.66 -15.96 11.73
N TRP A 652 37.21 -14.76 11.88
CA TRP A 652 37.11 -13.71 10.88
C TRP A 652 37.79 -14.08 9.56
N LEU A 653 38.95 -14.74 9.60
CA LEU A 653 39.64 -15.22 8.40
C LEU A 653 38.76 -16.14 7.54
N LEU A 654 37.87 -16.93 8.18
CA LEU A 654 36.89 -17.77 7.50
C LEU A 654 35.64 -16.95 7.10
N LEU A 655 35.04 -16.21 8.03
CA LEU A 655 33.79 -15.49 7.84
C LEU A 655 33.86 -14.39 6.77
N ARG A 656 35.00 -13.71 6.62
CA ARG A 656 35.17 -12.66 5.59
C ARG A 656 35.02 -13.18 4.15
N THR A 657 35.12 -14.49 3.95
CA THR A 657 34.95 -15.15 2.65
C THR A 657 33.56 -15.76 2.45
N ALA A 658 32.65 -15.60 3.41
CA ALA A 658 31.30 -16.11 3.31
C ALA A 658 30.59 -15.58 2.04
N PRO A 659 29.74 -16.41 1.41
CA PRO A 659 29.33 -16.19 0.03
C PRO A 659 28.26 -15.12 -0.17
N ALA A 660 27.58 -14.65 0.88
CA ALA A 660 26.56 -13.60 0.75
C ALA A 660 27.14 -12.32 0.09
N PRO A 661 26.30 -11.53 -0.60
CA PRO A 661 26.72 -10.26 -1.21
C PRO A 661 26.82 -9.11 -0.20
N TRP A 662 26.32 -9.27 1.03
CA TRP A 662 26.29 -8.24 2.07
C TRP A 662 27.04 -8.70 3.32
N ALA A 663 27.76 -7.78 3.95
CA ALA A 663 28.49 -7.98 5.19
C ALA A 663 27.95 -7.07 6.30
N GLU A 664 28.04 -7.50 7.55
CA GLU A 664 27.69 -6.71 8.73
C GLU A 664 28.83 -6.69 9.76
N PHE A 665 29.06 -5.52 10.36
CA PHE A 665 30.03 -5.31 11.43
C PHE A 665 29.33 -4.69 12.61
N GLU A 666 29.19 -5.45 13.69
CA GLU A 666 28.55 -5.02 14.92
C GLU A 666 29.61 -4.61 15.94
N PHE A 667 29.63 -3.31 16.25
CA PHE A 667 30.46 -2.71 17.28
C PHE A 667 29.62 -2.39 18.53
N ASP A 668 30.16 -1.61 19.47
CA ASP A 668 29.52 -1.38 20.76
C ASP A 668 28.22 -0.57 20.60
N ASN A 669 28.27 0.48 19.78
CA ASN A 669 27.17 1.44 19.61
C ASN A 669 26.68 1.61 18.17
N ILE A 670 27.31 0.94 17.19
CA ILE A 670 26.94 1.07 15.78
C ILE A 670 27.11 -0.25 15.04
N ILE A 671 26.29 -0.48 14.01
CA ILE A 671 26.40 -1.59 13.08
C ILE A 671 26.56 -1.03 11.65
N LEU A 672 27.59 -1.48 10.95
CA LEU A 672 27.85 -1.10 9.56
C LEU A 672 27.46 -2.24 8.62
N THR A 673 26.68 -1.94 7.58
CA THR A 673 26.27 -2.90 6.56
C THR A 673 26.74 -2.44 5.18
N VAL A 674 27.59 -3.24 4.54
CA VAL A 674 28.21 -2.91 3.24
C VAL A 674 28.21 -4.10 2.28
N PRO A 675 28.39 -3.86 0.97
CA PRO A 675 28.72 -4.92 0.04
C PRO A 675 29.94 -5.73 0.52
N SER A 676 29.85 -7.06 0.43
CA SER A 676 30.87 -7.96 1.00
C SER A 676 32.24 -7.78 0.36
N ASP A 677 32.31 -7.41 -0.92
CA ASP A 677 33.55 -7.19 -1.66
C ASP A 677 34.44 -6.09 -1.05
N VAL A 678 33.84 -5.11 -0.36
CA VAL A 678 34.56 -4.09 0.40
C VAL A 678 35.44 -4.71 1.48
N VAL A 679 34.98 -5.78 2.13
CA VAL A 679 35.58 -6.29 3.38
C VAL A 679 36.24 -7.66 3.25
N ARG A 680 36.12 -8.36 2.11
CA ARG A 680 36.72 -9.70 1.94
C ARG A 680 38.23 -9.71 2.17
N LYS A 681 38.89 -8.58 1.96
CA LYS A 681 40.34 -8.39 2.16
C LYS A 681 40.69 -7.74 3.49
N LEU A 682 39.73 -7.36 4.31
CA LEU A 682 39.97 -6.74 5.61
C LEU A 682 40.57 -7.79 6.57
N GLU A 683 41.78 -7.53 7.05
CA GLU A 683 42.50 -8.42 7.98
C GLU A 683 42.35 -8.01 9.44
N ARG A 684 42.21 -6.70 9.70
CA ARG A 684 42.18 -6.09 11.04
C ARG A 684 40.86 -5.40 11.35
N PRO A 685 39.75 -6.16 11.49
CA PRO A 685 38.46 -5.59 11.86
C PRO A 685 38.44 -5.02 13.29
N ASP A 686 39.42 -5.40 14.12
CA ASP A 686 39.63 -4.86 15.47
C ASP A 686 40.05 -3.38 15.45
N GLU A 687 40.85 -2.97 14.47
CA GLU A 687 41.25 -1.56 14.31
C GLU A 687 40.08 -0.69 13.85
N VAL A 688 39.21 -1.24 12.98
CA VAL A 688 37.94 -0.61 12.59
C VAL A 688 36.99 -0.52 13.78
N ALA A 689 36.89 -1.57 14.59
CA ALA A 689 36.08 -1.56 15.81
C ALA A 689 36.56 -0.49 16.80
N ALA A 690 37.87 -0.35 17.00
CA ALA A 690 38.44 0.69 17.84
C ALA A 690 38.08 2.10 17.34
N LEU A 691 38.25 2.36 16.03
CA LEU A 691 37.89 3.62 15.40
C LEU A 691 36.42 3.99 15.66
N TRP A 692 35.49 3.10 15.32
CA TRP A 692 34.06 3.40 15.42
C TRP A 692 33.58 3.46 16.86
N ASN A 693 34.15 2.65 17.76
CA ASN A 693 33.87 2.76 19.19
C ASN A 693 34.30 4.12 19.74
N ASP A 694 35.44 4.66 19.31
CA ASP A 694 35.89 6.00 19.72
C ASP A 694 35.02 7.11 19.11
N ILE A 695 34.67 7.02 17.83
CA ILE A 695 33.75 7.96 17.17
C ILE A 695 32.41 7.99 17.92
N MET A 696 31.79 6.84 18.17
CA MET A 696 30.48 6.77 18.84
C MET A 696 30.53 7.24 20.30
N LYS A 697 31.64 7.03 21.00
CA LYS A 697 31.85 7.66 22.33
C LYS A 697 31.91 9.18 22.21
N GLY A 698 32.58 9.71 21.20
CA GLY A 698 32.59 11.15 20.91
C GLY A 698 31.20 11.70 20.60
N ILE A 699 30.39 10.95 19.84
CA ILE A 699 28.99 11.31 19.58
C ILE A 699 28.21 11.41 20.90
N ALA A 700 28.30 10.39 21.75
CA ALA A 700 27.63 10.38 23.06
C ALA A 700 28.13 11.48 24.00
N ASP A 701 29.45 11.73 24.01
CA ASP A 701 30.08 12.70 24.89
C ASP A 701 29.63 14.13 24.56
N LEU A 702 29.58 14.50 23.27
CA LEU A 702 29.01 15.79 22.88
C LEU A 702 27.51 15.83 23.18
N ALA A 703 26.75 14.78 22.87
CA ALA A 703 25.31 14.73 23.13
C ALA A 703 24.96 14.69 24.64
N VAL A 704 25.95 14.44 25.51
CA VAL A 704 25.80 14.27 26.96
C VAL A 704 24.80 13.16 27.30
N ILE A 705 24.97 12.02 26.63
CA ILE A 705 24.22 10.79 26.87
C ILE A 705 25.18 9.68 27.33
N PRO A 706 24.68 8.56 27.89
CA PRO A 706 25.55 7.44 28.25
C PRO A 706 26.40 6.97 27.06
N HIS A 707 27.67 6.64 27.32
CA HIS A 707 28.59 6.14 26.29
C HIS A 707 28.22 4.76 25.74
N THR A 708 27.26 4.09 26.36
CA THR A 708 26.60 2.90 25.81
C THR A 708 25.20 3.30 25.41
N PHE A 709 24.91 3.20 24.12
CA PHE A 709 23.62 3.59 23.59
C PHE A 709 22.56 2.57 24.03
N SER A 710 21.32 3.04 24.24
CA SER A 710 20.18 2.16 24.51
C SER A 710 19.89 1.24 23.32
N ARG A 711 20.18 1.72 22.11
CA ARG A 711 20.09 1.01 20.84
C ARG A 711 21.31 1.35 19.99
N LYS A 712 21.92 0.35 19.37
CA LYS A 712 23.01 0.58 18.41
C LYS A 712 22.50 1.33 17.19
N GLU A 713 23.22 2.37 16.76
CA GLU A 713 23.01 3.03 15.47
C GLU A 713 23.30 2.08 14.31
N ARG A 714 22.85 2.44 13.10
CA ARG A 714 23.10 1.64 11.90
C ARG A 714 23.48 2.51 10.72
N MET A 715 24.41 2.03 9.89
CA MET A 715 24.73 2.59 8.58
C MET A 715 24.60 1.51 7.51
N VAL A 716 23.91 1.82 6.42
CA VAL A 716 23.74 0.91 5.27
C VAL A 716 24.20 1.60 4.00
N ALA A 717 25.15 0.97 3.31
CA ALA A 717 25.57 1.40 1.99
C ALA A 717 24.62 0.84 0.92
N ASP A 718 24.14 1.68 0.00
CA ASP A 718 23.20 1.30 -1.05
C ASP A 718 23.58 1.95 -2.39
N GLU A 719 23.28 1.29 -3.49
CA GLU A 719 23.63 1.76 -4.84
C GLU A 719 22.80 2.99 -5.25
N GLN A 720 21.64 3.15 -4.61
CA GLN A 720 20.77 4.30 -4.77
C GLN A 720 19.92 4.50 -3.51
N ILE A 721 20.05 5.68 -2.91
CA ILE A 721 19.24 6.13 -1.76
C ILE A 721 18.15 7.10 -2.21
N SER A 722 17.21 7.37 -1.33
CA SER A 722 16.00 8.17 -1.57
C SER A 722 16.31 9.64 -1.82
N VAL A 723 17.28 10.22 -1.10
CA VAL A 723 17.65 11.63 -1.19
C VAL A 723 19.15 11.83 -0.89
N GLY A 724 19.76 12.82 -1.54
CA GLY A 724 21.11 13.27 -1.21
C GLY A 724 22.23 12.28 -1.55
N TRP A 725 23.39 12.51 -0.94
CA TRP A 725 24.54 11.60 -0.98
C TRP A 725 24.57 10.65 0.23
N MET A 726 24.11 11.15 1.37
CA MET A 726 23.82 10.40 2.57
C MET A 726 22.55 11.00 3.18
N HIS A 727 21.84 10.24 4.01
CA HIS A 727 20.81 10.82 4.87
C HIS A 727 20.67 10.04 6.18
N ALA A 728 20.32 10.79 7.22
CA ALA A 728 20.07 10.28 8.56
C ALA A 728 18.84 9.37 8.64
N GLY A 729 18.79 8.58 9.71
CA GLY A 729 17.73 7.61 9.95
C GLY A 729 18.20 6.42 10.78
N TYR A 730 17.34 5.42 10.86
CA TYR A 730 17.68 4.10 11.41
C TYR A 730 17.33 3.03 10.36
N PRO A 731 18.25 2.73 9.44
CA PRO A 731 19.66 3.14 9.39
C PRO A 731 19.91 4.53 8.76
N VAL A 732 21.09 5.08 9.00
CA VAL A 732 21.73 6.08 8.13
C VAL A 732 22.01 5.41 6.79
N MET A 733 21.60 6.04 5.69
CA MET A 733 21.81 5.51 4.33
C MET A 733 22.93 6.28 3.65
N ILE A 734 23.89 5.56 3.06
CA ILE A 734 25.01 6.14 2.30
C ILE A 734 25.11 5.50 0.91
N HIS A 735 25.73 6.19 -0.06
CA HIS A 735 26.05 5.53 -1.34
C HIS A 735 27.15 4.47 -1.17
N THR A 736 27.05 3.36 -1.90
CA THR A 736 28.09 2.31 -2.00
C THR A 736 29.49 2.83 -2.29
N LYS A 737 29.59 3.97 -2.97
CA LYS A 737 30.87 4.63 -3.27
C LYS A 737 31.64 5.09 -2.03
N SER A 738 30.95 5.36 -0.92
CA SER A 738 31.57 5.73 0.36
C SER A 738 31.76 4.52 1.30
N ALA A 739 31.36 3.31 0.89
CA ALA A 739 31.39 2.14 1.77
C ALA A 739 32.80 1.75 2.23
N ALA A 740 33.81 1.90 1.36
CA ALA A 740 35.19 1.55 1.70
C ALA A 740 35.79 2.49 2.75
N GLU A 741 35.42 3.78 2.73
CA GLU A 741 35.92 4.80 3.66
C GLU A 741 35.61 4.44 5.12
N LEU A 742 34.51 3.69 5.36
CA LEU A 742 34.13 3.23 6.71
C LEU A 742 35.13 2.24 7.33
N PHE A 743 35.99 1.61 6.53
CA PHE A 743 36.90 0.52 6.95
C PHE A 743 38.38 0.89 6.84
N GLU A 744 38.71 2.17 6.68
CA GLU A 744 40.08 2.67 6.54
C GLU A 744 40.44 3.60 7.72
N PRO A 745 40.90 3.07 8.87
CA PRO A 745 41.17 3.88 10.07
C PRO A 745 42.20 4.99 9.89
N GLU A 746 43.22 4.77 9.05
CA GLU A 746 44.24 5.78 8.76
C GLU A 746 43.67 6.94 7.91
N ASP A 747 42.83 6.63 6.93
CA ASP A 747 42.16 7.64 6.10
C ASP A 747 41.17 8.44 6.93
N ALA A 748 40.43 7.80 7.84
CA ALA A 748 39.55 8.52 8.78
C ALA A 748 40.31 9.55 9.63
N ARG A 749 41.57 9.27 10.01
CA ARG A 749 42.41 10.18 10.80
C ARG A 749 43.15 11.23 9.98
N THR A 750 43.19 11.09 8.64
CA THR A 750 43.94 12.00 7.77
C THR A 750 43.07 12.81 6.80
N ALA A 751 42.04 12.18 6.24
CA ALA A 751 41.04 12.77 5.35
C ALA A 751 39.71 13.09 6.07
N GLY A 752 39.32 12.27 7.06
CA GLY A 752 38.08 12.44 7.81
C GLY A 752 36.89 11.65 7.26
N LEU A 753 35.80 11.64 8.04
CA LEU A 753 34.50 11.01 7.77
C LEU A 753 33.39 12.04 8.00
N TRP A 754 33.49 13.20 7.33
CA TRP A 754 32.63 14.35 7.62
C TRP A 754 31.15 14.02 7.40
N GLY A 755 30.82 13.35 6.29
CA GLY A 755 29.44 13.01 5.91
C GLY A 755 28.82 11.99 6.85
N GLU A 756 29.54 10.93 7.18
CA GLU A 756 29.08 9.87 8.07
C GLU A 756 28.77 10.41 9.47
N VAL A 757 29.68 11.23 10.00
CA VAL A 757 29.50 11.87 11.31
C VAL A 757 28.40 12.94 11.27
N HIS A 758 28.22 13.62 10.14
CA HIS A 758 27.16 14.59 9.93
C HIS A 758 25.77 13.92 10.06
N GLU A 759 25.57 12.77 9.41
CA GLU A 759 24.32 12.01 9.53
C GLU A 759 24.08 11.47 10.95
N LEU A 760 25.13 11.02 11.64
CA LEU A 760 25.01 10.66 13.06
C LEU A 760 24.67 11.88 13.93
N GLY A 761 25.18 13.06 13.58
CA GLY A 761 24.85 14.32 14.21
C GLY A 761 23.36 14.68 14.06
N HIS A 762 22.75 14.41 12.91
CA HIS A 762 21.30 14.54 12.72
C HIS A 762 20.51 13.65 13.70
N ASN A 763 20.96 12.41 13.93
CA ASN A 763 20.33 11.52 14.93
C ASN A 763 20.42 12.08 16.37
N GLN A 764 21.31 13.04 16.65
CA GLN A 764 21.43 13.69 17.95
C GLN A 764 20.70 15.04 18.06
N GLN A 765 20.14 15.57 16.97
CA GLN A 765 19.39 16.82 16.99
C GLN A 765 18.09 16.68 17.79
N ARG A 766 17.79 17.66 18.65
CA ARG A 766 16.61 17.65 19.51
C ARG A 766 15.66 18.80 19.18
N SER A 767 14.37 18.49 19.06
CA SER A 767 13.34 19.46 18.67
C SER A 767 13.24 20.70 19.59
N CYS A 768 13.69 20.58 20.84
CA CYS A 768 13.75 21.67 21.82
C CYS A 768 14.84 22.71 21.55
N SER A 769 15.88 22.36 20.81
CA SER A 769 17.02 23.24 20.47
C SER A 769 17.19 23.45 18.97
N GLU A 770 16.29 22.90 18.14
CA GLU A 770 16.28 23.08 16.69
C GLU A 770 15.33 24.20 16.23
N PHE A 771 15.79 25.03 15.29
CA PHE A 771 15.08 26.16 14.70
C PHE A 771 14.86 25.93 13.19
N ARG A 772 13.98 25.01 12.84
CA ARG A 772 13.74 24.62 11.43
C ARG A 772 13.19 25.79 10.59
N PRO A 773 13.64 25.98 9.33
CA PRO A 773 14.57 25.14 8.59
C PRO A 773 16.06 25.49 8.79
N HIS A 774 16.38 26.53 9.58
CA HIS A 774 17.72 27.12 9.65
C HIS A 774 18.79 26.17 10.17
N THR A 775 18.50 25.46 11.27
CA THR A 775 19.49 24.62 11.96
C THR A 775 19.57 23.20 11.46
N THR A 776 18.61 22.76 10.62
CA THR A 776 18.49 21.37 10.17
C THR A 776 19.83 20.84 9.68
N GLU A 777 20.51 21.55 8.79
CA GLU A 777 21.81 21.18 8.21
C GLU A 777 22.99 21.89 8.88
N ALA A 778 22.78 22.54 10.03
CA ALA A 778 23.78 23.36 10.70
C ALA A 778 24.27 22.70 11.99
N THR A 779 23.38 22.42 12.94
CA THR A 779 23.76 21.95 14.28
C THR A 779 24.24 20.50 14.28
N CYS A 780 23.79 19.66 13.33
CA CYS A 780 24.35 18.31 13.11
C CYS A 780 25.87 18.35 12.88
N ASN A 781 26.39 19.38 12.21
CA ASN A 781 27.82 19.57 11.97
C ASN A 781 28.63 19.88 13.24
N LEU A 782 28.00 20.19 14.39
CA LEU A 782 28.73 20.30 15.66
C LEU A 782 29.39 18.98 16.02
N TRP A 783 28.70 17.86 15.77
CA TRP A 783 29.28 16.52 15.93
C TRP A 783 30.40 16.26 14.94
N SER A 784 30.24 16.66 13.66
CA SER A 784 31.31 16.56 12.67
C SER A 784 32.56 17.30 13.13
N VAL A 785 32.45 18.55 13.57
CA VAL A 785 33.62 19.29 14.08
C VAL A 785 34.19 18.63 15.33
N TYR A 786 33.35 18.29 16.30
CA TYR A 786 33.79 17.73 17.58
C TYR A 786 34.54 16.40 17.44
N VAL A 787 33.96 15.45 16.72
CA VAL A 787 34.58 14.13 16.52
C VAL A 787 35.90 14.25 15.77
N HIS A 788 35.95 15.06 14.71
CA HIS A 788 37.20 15.19 13.95
C HIS A 788 38.32 15.79 14.80
N GLU A 789 38.03 16.83 15.59
CA GLU A 789 39.05 17.49 16.41
C GLU A 789 39.44 16.69 17.66
N GLU A 790 38.46 16.28 18.44
CA GLU A 790 38.66 15.74 19.79
C GLU A 790 38.87 14.23 19.80
N VAL A 791 38.38 13.51 18.78
CA VAL A 791 38.46 12.04 18.72
C VAL A 791 39.46 11.57 17.66
N LEU A 792 39.37 12.12 16.45
CA LEU A 792 40.23 11.71 15.34
C LEU A 792 41.58 12.46 15.33
N GLY A 793 41.69 13.55 16.09
CA GLY A 793 42.89 14.40 16.12
C GLY A 793 43.11 15.17 14.80
N LEU A 794 42.08 15.29 13.97
CA LEU A 794 42.10 15.96 12.68
C LEU A 794 41.59 17.40 12.84
N LYS A 795 42.45 18.37 12.50
CA LYS A 795 42.05 19.78 12.52
C LYS A 795 40.89 20.03 11.56
N ARG A 796 39.88 20.81 11.98
CA ARG A 796 38.65 21.02 11.20
C ARG A 796 38.89 21.52 9.78
N GLU A 797 39.93 22.34 9.53
CA GLU A 797 40.26 22.85 8.20
C GLU A 797 40.72 21.76 7.21
N LYS A 798 41.16 20.60 7.72
CA LYS A 798 41.47 19.42 6.91
C LYS A 798 40.25 18.52 6.72
N ALA A 799 39.35 18.48 7.71
CA ALA A 799 38.14 17.64 7.67
C ALA A 799 37.11 18.13 6.64
N HIS A 800 36.96 19.44 6.45
CA HIS A 800 36.03 19.97 5.43
C HIS A 800 36.44 21.35 4.92
N SER A 801 36.26 21.60 3.62
CA SER A 801 36.69 22.86 2.98
C SER A 801 35.98 24.10 3.53
N SER A 802 34.70 24.01 3.90
CA SER A 802 33.97 25.10 4.55
C SER A 802 34.54 25.51 5.91
N MET A 803 35.33 24.63 6.56
CA MET A 803 35.93 24.90 7.88
C MET A 803 37.26 25.66 7.78
N ILE A 804 37.81 25.84 6.58
CA ILE A 804 38.97 26.70 6.34
C ILE A 804 38.63 28.13 6.79
N LEU A 805 39.52 28.74 7.59
CA LEU A 805 39.29 30.05 8.21
C LEU A 805 38.85 31.14 7.20
N THR A 806 39.45 31.18 6.02
CA THR A 806 39.08 32.13 4.97
C THR A 806 37.66 31.91 4.47
N ASN A 807 37.23 30.66 4.30
CA ASN A 807 35.86 30.34 3.86
C ASN A 807 34.84 30.70 4.95
N ARG A 808 35.14 30.40 6.21
CA ARG A 808 34.31 30.80 7.37
C ARG A 808 34.13 32.31 7.44
N LYS A 809 35.23 33.09 7.32
CA LYS A 809 35.17 34.56 7.26
C LYS A 809 34.33 35.06 6.08
N ASN A 810 34.53 34.49 4.90
CA ASN A 810 33.75 34.84 3.70
C ASN A 810 32.25 34.57 3.89
N THR A 811 31.87 33.50 4.58
CA THR A 811 30.47 33.20 4.93
C THR A 811 29.87 34.32 5.79
N VAL A 812 30.57 34.75 6.85
CA VAL A 812 30.12 35.85 7.71
C VAL A 812 30.03 37.16 6.91
N ASP A 813 31.05 37.50 6.14
CA ASP A 813 31.10 38.75 5.38
C ASP A 813 29.95 38.84 4.36
N LYS A 814 29.61 37.73 3.70
CA LYS A 814 28.45 37.66 2.79
C LYS A 814 27.13 37.86 3.52
N TYR A 815 26.94 37.20 4.66
CA TYR A 815 25.74 37.33 5.48
C TYR A 815 25.52 38.75 5.98
N VAL A 816 26.59 39.38 6.48
CA VAL A 816 26.58 40.78 6.93
C VAL A 816 26.26 41.72 5.78
N LYS A 817 26.90 41.56 4.60
CA LYS A 817 26.60 42.37 3.41
C LYS A 817 25.16 42.20 2.92
N GLY A 818 24.56 41.03 3.14
CA GLY A 818 23.16 40.74 2.84
C GLY A 818 22.15 41.39 3.80
N GLY A 819 22.61 42.09 4.84
CA GLY A 819 21.75 42.77 5.81
C GLY A 819 21.40 41.94 7.04
N LYS A 820 22.09 40.81 7.28
CA LYS A 820 21.88 39.94 8.45
C LYS A 820 20.43 39.42 8.55
N ASN A 821 19.78 39.11 7.42
CA ASN A 821 18.41 38.61 7.42
C ASN A 821 18.37 37.18 7.97
N LEU A 822 17.46 36.88 8.90
CA LEU A 822 17.36 35.53 9.48
C LEU A 822 17.03 34.46 8.43
N SER A 823 16.32 34.79 7.35
CA SER A 823 16.07 33.88 6.21
C SER A 823 17.35 33.33 5.57
N ASP A 824 18.43 34.11 5.60
CA ASP A 824 19.73 33.75 5.01
C ASP A 824 20.67 33.07 6.03
N TRP A 825 20.24 32.95 7.29
CA TRP A 825 20.94 32.22 8.35
C TRP A 825 20.61 30.73 8.24
N ASN A 826 21.37 30.00 7.42
CA ASN A 826 21.18 28.57 7.18
C ASN A 826 22.53 27.84 7.03
N VAL A 827 22.52 26.51 7.18
CA VAL A 827 23.65 25.58 6.96
C VAL A 827 24.97 26.10 7.58
N TRP A 828 25.90 26.59 6.75
CA TRP A 828 27.22 27.06 7.14
C TRP A 828 27.19 28.42 7.87
N THR A 829 26.29 29.32 7.47
CA THR A 829 26.11 30.61 8.14
C THR A 829 25.59 30.39 9.55
N ALA A 830 24.61 29.48 9.68
CA ALA A 830 24.08 29.11 10.98
C ALA A 830 25.11 28.41 11.87
N LEU A 831 25.84 27.43 11.32
CA LEU A 831 26.91 26.73 12.02
C LEU A 831 27.99 27.71 12.54
N GLU A 832 28.36 28.73 11.77
CA GLU A 832 29.39 29.69 12.18
C GLU A 832 29.04 30.44 13.48
N THR A 833 27.76 30.75 13.72
CA THR A 833 27.31 31.32 15.00
C THR A 833 27.71 30.42 16.18
N TYR A 834 27.49 29.11 16.05
CA TYR A 834 27.87 28.13 17.07
C TYR A 834 29.39 27.94 17.14
N LEU A 835 30.11 27.94 16.02
CA LEU A 835 31.57 27.81 16.02
C LEU A 835 32.27 29.03 16.64
N GLN A 836 31.68 30.22 16.59
CA GLN A 836 32.17 31.38 17.31
C GLN A 836 31.99 31.25 18.82
N LEU A 837 30.84 30.72 19.27
CA LEU A 837 30.65 30.36 20.67
C LEU A 837 31.64 29.28 21.11
N GLN A 838 31.83 28.24 20.29
CA GLN A 838 32.74 27.14 20.58
C GLN A 838 34.19 27.60 20.66
N GLY A 839 34.62 28.49 19.76
CA GLY A 839 35.98 29.02 19.77
C GLY A 839 36.33 29.86 20.99
N ILE A 840 35.33 30.42 21.68
CA ILE A 840 35.51 31.29 22.86
C ILE A 840 35.27 30.54 24.17
N PHE A 841 34.19 29.75 24.25
CA PHE A 841 33.77 29.08 25.48
C PHE A 841 34.14 27.59 25.55
N GLY A 842 34.62 27.01 24.44
CA GLY A 842 35.00 25.61 24.35
C GLY A 842 33.83 24.64 24.31
N TRP A 843 34.15 23.36 24.11
CA TRP A 843 33.16 22.27 24.05
C TRP A 843 32.47 21.98 25.39
N ASP A 844 33.14 22.24 26.51
CA ASP A 844 32.56 22.07 27.85
C ASP A 844 31.33 22.96 28.08
N ALA A 845 31.30 24.17 27.49
CA ALA A 845 30.13 25.02 27.53
C ALA A 845 28.95 24.40 26.77
N PHE A 846 29.19 23.85 25.58
CA PHE A 846 28.17 23.15 24.78
C PHE A 846 27.62 21.93 25.51
N LYS A 847 28.49 21.10 26.10
CA LYS A 847 28.06 19.96 26.90
C LYS A 847 27.17 20.40 28.07
N LYS A 848 27.53 21.46 28.80
CA LYS A 848 26.68 21.99 29.88
C LYS A 848 25.33 22.50 29.36
N VAL A 849 25.29 23.16 28.21
CA VAL A 849 24.05 23.61 27.58
C VAL A 849 23.18 22.41 27.19
N PHE A 850 23.72 21.40 26.49
CA PHE A 850 22.97 20.21 26.12
C PHE A 850 22.48 19.42 27.34
N ALA A 851 23.30 19.33 28.40
CA ALA A 851 22.89 18.77 29.68
C ALA A 851 21.71 19.52 30.33
N ALA A 852 21.65 20.85 30.18
CA ALA A 852 20.51 21.63 30.63
C ALA A 852 19.26 21.31 29.80
N TYR A 853 19.39 21.22 28.47
CA TYR A 853 18.29 20.84 27.58
C TYR A 853 17.75 19.42 27.82
N HIS A 854 18.53 18.49 28.36
CA HIS A 854 18.01 17.19 28.82
C HIS A 854 17.00 17.30 29.98
N LYS A 855 17.05 18.41 30.73
CA LYS A 855 16.16 18.67 31.89
C LYS A 855 14.98 19.56 31.56
N ILE A 856 14.98 20.23 30.41
CA ILE A 856 13.90 21.13 29.97
C ILE A 856 12.79 20.29 29.34
N SER A 857 11.63 20.23 30.01
CA SER A 857 10.44 19.52 29.53
C SER A 857 9.40 20.44 28.88
N ASN A 858 9.41 21.74 29.21
CA ASN A 858 8.51 22.75 28.65
C ASN A 858 9.33 23.80 27.90
N TYR A 859 9.19 23.87 26.58
CA TYR A 859 9.90 24.81 25.72
C TYR A 859 8.96 25.38 24.65
N PRO A 860 9.25 26.57 24.11
CA PRO A 860 8.39 27.21 23.10
C PRO A 860 8.24 26.35 21.84
N SER A 861 7.05 26.36 21.24
CA SER A 861 6.81 25.64 19.99
C SER A 861 7.33 26.39 18.76
N ASP A 862 7.43 27.72 18.83
CA ASP A 862 7.90 28.57 17.74
C ASP A 862 9.41 28.86 17.83
N ASN A 863 10.03 29.18 16.69
CA ASN A 863 11.48 29.43 16.62
C ASN A 863 11.93 30.64 17.43
N SER A 864 11.12 31.72 17.50
CA SER A 864 11.49 32.94 18.22
C SER A 864 11.65 32.65 19.71
N GLY A 865 10.67 31.97 20.30
CA GLY A 865 10.76 31.54 21.69
C GLY A 865 11.93 30.58 21.95
N LYS A 866 12.19 29.63 21.05
CA LYS A 866 13.32 28.70 21.19
C LYS A 866 14.68 29.40 21.11
N MET A 867 14.85 30.36 20.21
CA MET A 867 16.07 31.17 20.09
C MET A 867 16.33 31.99 21.36
N ASN A 868 15.29 32.59 21.94
CA ASN A 868 15.39 33.31 23.22
C ASN A 868 15.76 32.36 24.37
N LEU A 869 15.13 31.20 24.46
CA LEU A 869 15.47 30.17 25.44
C LEU A 869 16.92 29.70 25.29
N TYR A 870 17.41 29.53 24.07
CA TYR A 870 18.80 29.13 23.81
C TYR A 870 19.78 30.22 24.24
N ALA A 871 19.50 31.48 23.89
CA ALA A 871 20.31 32.62 24.33
C ALA A 871 20.36 32.71 25.86
N GLU A 872 19.21 32.60 26.52
CA GLU A 872 19.12 32.58 27.99
C GLU A 872 19.95 31.45 28.60
N THR A 873 19.73 30.22 28.12
CA THR A 873 20.38 29.02 28.64
C THR A 873 21.90 29.07 28.46
N PHE A 874 22.35 29.48 27.28
CA PHE A 874 23.79 29.58 26.99
C PHE A 874 24.43 30.68 27.83
N SER A 875 23.81 31.86 27.92
CA SER A 875 24.29 32.96 28.75
C SER A 875 24.44 32.59 30.22
N GLN A 876 23.43 31.96 30.80
CA GLN A 876 23.47 31.47 32.18
C GLN A 876 24.58 30.43 32.37
N THR A 877 24.77 29.55 31.38
CA THR A 877 25.79 28.49 31.43
C THR A 877 27.22 29.05 31.44
N VAL A 878 27.49 30.09 30.65
CA VAL A 878 28.83 30.71 30.57
C VAL A 878 29.00 31.88 31.54
N GLY A 879 27.95 32.25 32.28
CA GLY A 879 27.98 33.37 33.23
C GLY A 879 28.16 34.73 32.57
N MET A 880 27.73 34.90 31.32
CA MET A 880 27.89 36.13 30.55
C MET A 880 26.66 36.40 29.68
N ASN A 881 26.24 37.66 29.58
CA ASN A 881 25.12 38.08 28.76
C ASN A 881 25.52 38.10 27.28
N LEU A 882 24.93 37.19 26.49
CA LEU A 882 25.22 36.96 25.08
C LEU A 882 24.15 37.59 24.16
N SER A 883 23.18 38.33 24.72
CA SER A 883 22.07 38.91 23.93
C SER A 883 22.55 39.78 22.78
N ALA A 884 23.58 40.60 23.01
CA ALA A 884 24.18 41.44 21.96
C ALA A 884 24.73 40.59 20.80
N PHE A 885 25.47 39.52 21.12
CA PHE A 885 26.03 38.60 20.12
C PHE A 885 24.95 37.97 19.24
N PHE A 886 23.88 37.44 19.84
CA PHE A 886 22.79 36.82 19.08
C PHE A 886 22.02 37.84 18.23
N LYS A 887 21.81 39.07 18.75
CA LYS A 887 21.23 40.17 17.95
C LYS A 887 22.09 40.55 16.75
N SER A 888 23.41 40.58 16.87
CA SER A 888 24.32 40.83 15.75
C SER A 888 24.29 39.74 14.68
N TRP A 889 23.77 38.56 15.02
CA TRP A 889 23.47 37.47 14.08
C TRP A 889 22.02 37.50 13.56
N GLY A 890 21.25 38.55 13.84
CA GLY A 890 19.88 38.72 13.34
C GLY A 890 18.82 37.91 14.11
N TRP A 891 19.13 37.36 15.29
CA TRP A 891 18.15 36.63 16.10
C TRP A 891 17.15 37.59 16.75
N PRO A 892 15.85 37.20 16.85
CA PRO A 892 14.80 38.01 17.44
C PRO A 892 14.82 37.94 18.98
N ILE A 893 15.92 38.40 19.60
CA ILE A 893 16.05 38.43 21.06
C ILE A 893 15.11 39.49 21.63
N ASP A 894 14.16 39.06 22.45
CA ASP A 894 13.16 39.93 23.04
C ASP A 894 13.69 40.68 24.27
N ARG A 895 12.99 41.76 24.60
CA ARG A 895 13.34 42.61 25.74
C ARG A 895 13.28 41.85 27.08
N ALA A 896 12.36 40.91 27.22
CA ALA A 896 12.21 40.14 28.45
C ALA A 896 13.44 39.26 28.73
N THR A 897 14.01 38.66 27.68
CA THR A 897 15.24 37.87 27.74
C THR A 897 16.44 38.74 28.09
N GLU A 898 16.54 39.94 27.52
CA GLU A 898 17.58 40.90 27.90
C GLU A 898 17.49 41.34 29.36
N GLU A 899 16.28 41.64 29.85
CA GLU A 899 16.04 42.02 31.24
C GLU A 899 16.44 40.88 32.20
N LYS A 900 16.11 39.63 31.86
CA LYS A 900 16.55 38.45 32.62
C LYS A 900 18.07 38.29 32.66
N LEU A 901 18.76 38.62 31.57
CA LEU A 901 20.21 38.46 31.44
C LEU A 901 21.03 39.67 31.93
N THR A 902 20.37 40.77 32.29
CA THR A 902 21.00 42.00 32.79
C THR A 902 21.91 41.80 34.02
N PRO A 903 21.63 40.87 34.96
CA PRO A 903 22.53 40.60 36.08
C PRO A 903 23.89 39.99 35.69
N LEU A 904 24.04 39.45 34.47
CA LEU A 904 25.28 38.88 33.99
C LEU A 904 26.16 39.94 33.31
N PRO A 905 27.51 39.85 33.38
CA PRO A 905 28.39 40.77 32.68
C PRO A 905 28.13 40.72 31.16
N PRO A 906 28.09 41.86 30.44
CA PRO A 906 27.88 41.88 29.00
C PRO A 906 29.11 41.36 28.25
N TRP A 907 28.89 40.58 27.19
CA TRP A 907 29.98 40.19 26.28
C TRP A 907 30.33 41.31 25.31
N SER A 908 31.08 42.30 25.77
CA SER A 908 31.30 43.56 25.04
C SER A 908 32.30 43.49 23.87
N ASP A 909 33.02 42.38 23.69
CA ASP A 909 34.04 42.19 22.66
C ASP A 909 33.75 40.97 21.76
N HIS A 910 32.46 40.63 21.62
CA HIS A 910 32.04 39.48 20.81
C HIS A 910 32.48 39.60 19.33
N PRO A 911 32.74 38.47 18.64
CA PRO A 911 33.38 38.47 17.32
C PRO A 911 32.59 39.15 16.20
N MET A 912 31.28 39.33 16.40
CA MET A 912 30.41 40.06 15.47
C MET A 912 30.46 41.59 15.60
N LEU A 913 31.00 42.14 16.69
CA LEU A 913 31.00 43.59 16.95
C LEU A 913 31.70 44.40 15.85
N LYS A 914 32.72 43.83 15.21
CA LYS A 914 33.43 44.47 14.09
C LYS A 914 32.57 44.67 12.83
N TYR A 915 31.35 44.13 12.81
CA TYR A 915 30.38 44.21 11.72
C TYR A 915 29.12 45.00 12.12
N ASP A 916 29.08 45.56 13.33
CA ASP A 916 27.95 46.32 13.87
C ASP A 916 28.09 47.83 13.67
#